data_AF-A0A6P7FLZ0-F1
#
_entry.id   AF-A0A6P7FLZ0-F1
#
_cell.length_a   1.000
_cell.length_b   1.000
_cell.length_c   1.000
_cell.angle_alpha   90.00
_cell.angle_beta   90.00
_cell.angle_gamma   90.00
#
_symmetry.space_group_name_H-M   'P 1'
#
loop_
_entity.id
_entity.type
_entity.pdbx_description
1 polymer ?
#
loop_
_entity_poly.entity_id
_entity_poly.type
_entity_poly.pdbx_seq_one_letter_code
_entity_poly.pdbx_strand_id
1 'polypeptide(L)'
;MGELREPWHSRQVELLDRHLHLLRLYSQARENLQAHKGSLFKASSRKGDRSLEFAPVNLHLQRMWVHNDTLNKSGFYDWITVGAFTAHSHKSKNGGLIKLVQQLKESPIKSANCQITTKISMANDAIQAIKQLRKEVVEAMRNLMRLAKEKQTNGMLPICEDMINKTRILLSLWDSGLVEEALNFIEEYKLLPNEDSGVGDDDSSMDSLGRPNVLSPFKRITQQLTSLDLRSPELEDFATPCTPINDDDIWKVQNHSDTNCNSLNSSEVVKSLCSNMQTPDETNFVLFPECEDSQNESSLETTAELNNVTPVPTININDSDSTNQPHSLEPDTGRTFLDTNIMCSSPSANYYKPTDEPEPWDITQLNIEASVMCLVSKVKFLCGRCNSPAVRLKPNMRNNKKTVIVDQPTRGNIIDKEAEAVTKVVNKIVKNGNKFTDGLDINKISDWVAELRPSMRKLRLAMDGLLKTARLTHSVFRVQESPKVAQRFCNVRYRRDVCFSQALTSLVTALMAKLWCHKPDPNYVTMLNGLGPLAHFEGLLSYYGNEIDMWGDMSVAIEDLRTVLFILVRSPSPSTEPYPTPRVTGTRNSLVVSLPVPDSLHSLIPSRQTVSFHVTPVFFNIGINEMATLAESLGSTKPQERSNIDNFERLNEYYLRYKKLKILDNARRISSSASQSRPVSAIIEDLRLSVHSSKAKNVEILHLAAQICRQLNGLRFTSCKSAKDRTGMSVTFEECQILADEYHLAEHEFQRVLDCLRSEGCRRENALKNIGIKKYAFNSIQLLAYPKFYRPPPGTYGSALT
;
A
#
# COMPACT_ATOMS: atom_id res chain seq x y z
N MET A 1 16.08 17.36 -8.41
CA MET A 1 16.63 17.44 -9.78
C MET A 1 16.85 18.89 -10.19
N GLY A 2 15.92 19.82 -9.88
CA GLY A 2 16.02 21.19 -10.41
C GLY A 2 15.52 21.25 -11.85
N GLU A 3 15.81 22.34 -12.55
CA GLU A 3 15.52 22.48 -13.98
C GLU A 3 16.63 21.83 -14.80
N LEU A 4 16.23 21.04 -15.80
CA LEU A 4 17.14 20.38 -16.74
C LEU A 4 17.17 21.16 -18.06
N ARG A 5 18.22 20.95 -18.87
CA ARG A 5 18.32 21.40 -20.27
C ARG A 5 17.41 20.55 -21.17
N GLU A 6 17.02 21.08 -22.33
CA GLU A 6 16.32 20.28 -23.35
C GLU A 6 17.21 19.16 -23.90
N PRO A 7 16.66 17.98 -24.28
CA PRO A 7 15.23 17.61 -24.32
C PRO A 7 14.66 17.09 -22.97
N TRP A 8 15.48 17.06 -21.92
CA TRP A 8 15.12 16.45 -20.63
C TRP A 8 14.16 17.31 -19.82
N HIS A 9 14.19 18.62 -20.00
CA HIS A 9 13.18 19.53 -19.44
C HIS A 9 11.77 19.13 -19.87
N SER A 10 11.54 19.00 -21.19
CA SER A 10 10.26 18.57 -21.74
C SER A 10 9.80 17.21 -21.18
N ARG A 11 10.72 16.24 -21.05
CA ARG A 11 10.44 14.92 -20.43
C ARG A 11 10.06 15.03 -18.96
N GLN A 12 10.75 15.88 -18.21
CA GLN A 12 10.50 16.12 -16.80
C GLN A 12 9.10 16.72 -16.58
N VAL A 13 8.72 17.70 -17.39
CA VAL A 13 7.38 18.31 -17.37
C VAL A 13 6.31 17.29 -17.73
N GLU A 14 6.51 16.50 -18.79
CA GLU A 14 5.56 15.46 -19.23
C GLU A 14 5.29 14.41 -18.14
N LEU A 15 6.32 14.00 -17.39
CA LEU A 15 6.18 13.07 -16.26
C LEU A 15 5.43 13.69 -15.09
N LEU A 16 5.69 14.97 -14.81
CA LEU A 16 5.02 15.72 -13.75
C LEU A 16 3.53 15.89 -14.06
N ASP A 17 3.19 16.27 -15.29
CA ASP A 17 1.80 16.41 -15.75
C ASP A 17 1.04 15.08 -15.63
N ARG A 18 1.66 13.96 -16.03
CA ARG A 18 1.07 12.62 -15.82
C ARG A 18 0.79 12.32 -14.36
N HIS A 19 1.71 12.68 -13.46
CA HIS A 19 1.54 12.44 -12.03
C HIS A 19 0.43 13.31 -11.44
N LEU A 20 0.39 14.59 -11.80
CA LEU A 20 -0.68 15.52 -11.41
C LEU A 20 -2.03 15.05 -11.93
N HIS A 21 -2.10 14.53 -13.16
CA HIS A 21 -3.31 13.95 -13.72
C HIS A 21 -3.81 12.76 -12.91
N LEU A 22 -2.93 11.81 -12.54
CA LEU A 22 -3.32 10.70 -11.65
C LEU A 22 -3.85 11.20 -10.31
N LEU A 23 -3.17 12.17 -9.69
CA LEU A 23 -3.63 12.76 -8.42
C LEU A 23 -5.02 13.39 -8.55
N ARG A 24 -5.30 14.07 -9.67
CA ARG A 24 -6.63 14.59 -9.99
C ARG A 24 -7.66 13.47 -10.11
N LEU A 25 -7.35 12.39 -10.83
CA LEU A 25 -8.26 11.25 -10.97
C LEU A 25 -8.62 10.61 -9.62
N TYR A 26 -7.63 10.34 -8.77
CA TYR A 26 -7.88 9.78 -7.44
C TYR A 26 -8.65 10.74 -6.53
N SER A 27 -8.31 12.03 -6.57
CA SER A 27 -9.00 13.06 -5.78
C SER A 27 -10.45 13.20 -6.20
N GLN A 28 -10.71 13.26 -7.52
CA GLN A 28 -12.06 13.31 -8.08
C GLN A 28 -12.86 12.06 -7.72
N ALA A 29 -12.25 10.86 -7.80
CA ALA A 29 -12.92 9.63 -7.40
C ALA A 29 -13.30 9.65 -5.91
N ARG A 30 -12.43 10.15 -5.03
CA ARG A 30 -12.73 10.32 -3.60
C ARG A 30 -13.87 11.30 -3.38
N GLU A 31 -13.83 12.47 -4.02
CA GLU A 31 -14.89 13.49 -3.91
C GLU A 31 -16.23 12.97 -4.41
N ASN A 32 -16.24 12.26 -5.54
CA ASN A 32 -17.46 11.63 -6.08
C ASN A 32 -18.08 10.65 -5.07
N LEU A 33 -17.25 9.83 -4.42
CA LEU A 33 -17.74 8.88 -3.40
C LEU A 33 -18.22 9.58 -2.13
N GLN A 34 -17.57 10.66 -1.69
CA GLN A 34 -17.98 11.44 -0.52
C GLN A 34 -19.27 12.24 -0.76
N ALA A 35 -19.44 12.77 -1.97
CA ALA A 35 -20.63 13.53 -2.36
C ALA A 35 -21.82 12.65 -2.74
N HIS A 36 -21.62 11.34 -2.90
CA HIS A 36 -22.67 10.41 -3.35
C HIS A 36 -23.75 10.24 -2.28
N LYS A 37 -24.95 10.74 -2.58
CA LYS A 37 -26.16 10.62 -1.72
C LYS A 37 -27.15 9.55 -2.22
N GLY A 38 -26.78 8.79 -3.26
CA GLY A 38 -27.66 7.80 -3.88
C GLY A 38 -27.67 6.46 -3.13
N SER A 39 -27.94 5.39 -3.88
CA SER A 39 -27.88 4.01 -3.37
C SER A 39 -26.58 3.72 -2.60
N LEU A 40 -26.69 3.01 -1.48
CA LEU A 40 -25.56 2.58 -0.63
C LEU A 40 -24.68 1.48 -1.26
N PHE A 41 -24.97 1.09 -2.51
CA PHE A 41 -24.16 0.15 -3.28
C PHE A 41 -24.15 0.53 -4.77
N LYS A 42 -23.09 0.13 -5.48
CA LYS A 42 -22.96 0.32 -6.93
C LYS A 42 -23.77 -0.75 -7.68
N ALA A 43 -24.93 -0.38 -8.22
CA ALA A 43 -25.75 -1.28 -9.02
C ALA A 43 -25.02 -1.77 -10.29
N SER A 44 -25.33 -2.99 -10.73
CA SER A 44 -24.74 -3.61 -11.93
C SER A 44 -25.12 -2.93 -13.25
N SER A 45 -26.22 -2.18 -13.28
CA SER A 45 -26.57 -1.26 -14.37
C SER A 45 -25.57 -0.11 -14.48
N ARG A 46 -25.03 0.36 -13.34
CA ARG A 46 -24.01 1.40 -13.24
C ARG A 46 -22.57 0.87 -13.22
N LYS A 47 -22.32 -0.38 -13.64
CA LYS A 47 -20.97 -0.96 -13.61
C LYS A 47 -19.94 -0.13 -14.40
N GLY A 48 -20.35 0.46 -15.52
CA GLY A 48 -19.50 1.30 -16.38
C GLY A 48 -19.40 2.76 -15.95
N ASP A 49 -20.04 3.16 -14.84
CA ASP A 49 -19.99 4.51 -14.32
C ASP A 49 -18.61 4.83 -13.74
N ARG A 50 -17.91 5.80 -14.35
CA ARG A 50 -16.57 6.24 -13.95
C ARG A 50 -16.56 6.89 -12.57
N SER A 51 -17.63 7.59 -12.18
CA SER A 51 -17.70 8.27 -10.88
C SER A 51 -17.64 7.30 -9.69
N LEU A 52 -18.02 6.04 -9.92
CA LEU A 52 -18.04 4.96 -8.93
C LEU A 52 -17.03 3.86 -9.27
N GLU A 53 -16.01 4.10 -10.09
CA GLU A 53 -15.16 3.02 -10.60
C GLU A 53 -14.36 2.28 -9.52
N PHE A 54 -13.95 2.96 -8.46
CA PHE A 54 -13.27 2.36 -7.31
C PHE A 54 -14.22 1.57 -6.39
N ALA A 55 -15.53 1.79 -6.48
CA ALA A 55 -16.50 1.06 -5.67
C ALA A 55 -16.80 -0.33 -6.29
N PRO A 56 -16.82 -1.40 -5.47
CA PRO A 56 -17.13 -2.74 -5.94
C PRO A 56 -18.57 -2.83 -6.46
N VAL A 57 -18.75 -3.46 -7.62
CA VAL A 57 -20.07 -3.63 -8.25
C VAL A 57 -20.89 -4.64 -7.46
N ASN A 58 -22.11 -4.26 -7.09
CA ASN A 58 -23.12 -5.13 -6.49
C ASN A 58 -22.66 -5.87 -5.22
N LEU A 59 -21.79 -5.24 -4.41
CA LEU A 59 -21.32 -5.78 -3.15
C LEU A 59 -22.48 -5.92 -2.14
N HIS A 60 -22.72 -7.13 -1.65
CA HIS A 60 -23.70 -7.43 -0.61
C HIS A 60 -23.18 -8.49 0.35
N LEU A 61 -23.55 -8.38 1.63
CA LEU A 61 -23.54 -9.47 2.59
C LEU A 61 -24.89 -10.19 2.53
N GLN A 62 -24.87 -11.49 2.24
CA GLN A 62 -26.02 -12.38 2.37
C GLN A 62 -25.77 -13.30 3.57
N ARG A 63 -26.78 -13.44 4.43
CA ARG A 63 -26.70 -14.24 5.65
C ARG A 63 -27.85 -15.21 5.72
N MET A 64 -27.55 -16.46 6.01
CA MET A 64 -28.52 -17.50 6.34
C MET A 64 -28.31 -17.91 7.79
N TRP A 65 -29.38 -17.85 8.57
CA TRP A 65 -29.44 -18.48 9.89
C TRP A 65 -30.31 -19.73 9.78
N VAL A 66 -29.80 -20.85 10.25
CA VAL A 66 -30.52 -22.13 10.22
C VAL A 66 -30.64 -22.66 11.63
N HIS A 67 -31.80 -23.22 11.94
CA HIS A 67 -32.05 -23.96 13.16
C HIS A 67 -32.83 -25.23 12.85
N ASN A 68 -32.42 -26.36 13.42
CA ASN A 68 -33.12 -27.63 13.37
C ASN A 68 -33.31 -28.14 14.81
N ASP A 69 -34.56 -28.19 15.26
CA ASP A 69 -34.94 -28.61 16.61
C ASP A 69 -34.54 -30.06 16.90
N THR A 70 -34.80 -30.97 15.94
CA THR A 70 -34.51 -32.41 16.05
C THR A 70 -33.03 -32.69 16.23
N LEU A 71 -32.17 -31.90 15.57
CA LEU A 71 -30.71 -32.00 15.69
C LEU A 71 -30.15 -31.16 16.84
N ASN A 72 -30.98 -30.35 17.49
CA ASN A 72 -30.57 -29.29 18.42
C ASN A 72 -29.37 -28.48 17.87
N LYS A 73 -29.43 -28.14 16.58
CA LYS A 73 -28.34 -27.50 15.85
C LYS A 73 -28.80 -26.14 15.33
N SER A 74 -27.93 -25.14 15.44
CA SER A 74 -28.12 -23.86 14.74
C SER A 74 -26.79 -23.29 14.26
N GLY A 75 -26.84 -22.43 13.25
CA GLY A 75 -25.64 -21.83 12.66
C GLY A 75 -25.94 -20.62 11.80
N PHE A 76 -24.96 -19.71 11.71
CA PHE A 76 -24.95 -18.57 10.82
C PHE A 76 -23.96 -18.79 9.69
N TYR A 77 -24.39 -18.53 8.46
CA TYR A 77 -23.60 -18.65 7.24
C TYR A 77 -23.64 -17.33 6.49
N ASP A 78 -22.47 -16.81 6.15
CA ASP A 78 -22.30 -15.53 5.49
C ASP A 78 -21.65 -15.70 4.12
N TRP A 79 -22.16 -14.98 3.13
CA TRP A 79 -21.59 -14.84 1.80
C TRP A 79 -21.41 -13.38 1.47
N ILE A 80 -20.23 -13.03 0.97
CA ILE A 80 -20.02 -11.76 0.31
C ILE A 80 -20.21 -11.96 -1.20
N THR A 81 -21.28 -11.42 -1.75
CA THR A 81 -21.51 -11.43 -3.19
C THR A 81 -21.00 -10.14 -3.79
N VAL A 82 -20.16 -10.21 -4.83
CA VAL A 82 -19.58 -9.02 -5.47
C VAL A 82 -19.23 -9.28 -6.92
N GLY A 83 -19.41 -8.27 -7.78
CA GLY A 83 -19.05 -8.33 -9.20
C GLY A 83 -17.55 -8.57 -9.39
N ALA A 84 -17.14 -8.81 -10.64
CA ALA A 84 -15.73 -8.99 -10.94
C ALA A 84 -14.95 -7.73 -10.56
N PHE A 85 -13.76 -7.92 -9.97
CA PHE A 85 -12.87 -6.81 -9.67
C PHE A 85 -12.20 -6.33 -10.96
N THR A 86 -12.82 -5.37 -11.63
CA THR A 86 -12.38 -4.90 -12.94
C THR A 86 -12.76 -3.43 -13.15
N ALA A 87 -11.94 -2.73 -13.93
CA ALA A 87 -12.25 -1.39 -14.41
C ALA A 87 -13.24 -1.46 -15.58
N HIS A 88 -14.52 -1.72 -15.30
CA HIS A 88 -15.57 -1.84 -16.32
C HIS A 88 -15.73 -0.60 -17.23
N SER A 89 -15.38 0.58 -16.72
CA SER A 89 -15.34 1.86 -17.44
C SER A 89 -14.26 1.88 -18.54
N HIS A 90 -13.29 0.98 -18.47
CA HIS A 90 -12.16 0.91 -19.40
C HIS A 90 -12.45 -0.18 -20.45
N LYS A 91 -12.70 0.23 -21.69
CA LYS A 91 -12.84 -0.73 -22.80
C LYS A 91 -11.54 -1.52 -22.94
N SER A 92 -11.61 -2.83 -22.79
CA SER A 92 -10.44 -3.73 -22.74
C SER A 92 -9.89 -4.06 -24.13
N LYS A 93 -9.69 -3.05 -24.99
CA LYS A 93 -9.12 -3.27 -26.34
C LYS A 93 -7.71 -3.88 -26.26
N ASN A 94 -6.98 -3.62 -25.18
CA ASN A 94 -5.59 -4.07 -24.99
C ASN A 94 -5.45 -5.27 -24.02
N GLY A 95 -6.56 -5.80 -23.50
CA GLY A 95 -6.62 -6.89 -22.53
C GLY A 95 -6.58 -6.48 -21.06
N GLY A 96 -6.81 -7.45 -20.17
CA GLY A 96 -6.83 -7.29 -18.70
C GLY A 96 -5.44 -7.28 -18.05
N LEU A 97 -5.39 -7.11 -16.72
CA LEU A 97 -4.16 -6.87 -15.97
C LEU A 97 -3.09 -7.94 -16.14
N ILE A 98 -3.43 -9.23 -16.20
CA ILE A 98 -2.43 -10.29 -16.43
C ILE A 98 -1.67 -10.03 -17.75
N LYS A 99 -2.41 -9.80 -18.83
CA LYS A 99 -1.83 -9.53 -20.16
C LYS A 99 -1.04 -8.23 -20.15
N LEU A 100 -1.59 -7.17 -19.55
CA LEU A 100 -0.92 -5.87 -19.49
C LEU A 100 0.37 -5.91 -18.67
N VAL A 101 0.39 -6.60 -17.53
CA VAL A 101 1.58 -6.77 -16.69
C VAL A 101 2.61 -7.65 -17.39
N GLN A 102 2.18 -8.69 -18.09
CA GLN A 102 3.07 -9.53 -18.90
C GLN A 102 3.73 -8.73 -20.04
N GLN A 103 2.97 -7.89 -20.74
CA GLN A 103 3.49 -6.98 -21.76
C GLN A 103 4.52 -5.98 -21.22
N LEU A 104 4.38 -5.53 -19.97
CA LEU A 104 5.39 -4.70 -19.31
C LEU A 104 6.68 -5.47 -19.01
N LYS A 105 6.59 -6.79 -18.75
CA LYS A 105 7.75 -7.66 -18.49
C LYS A 105 8.44 -8.16 -19.76
N GLU A 106 7.69 -8.39 -20.83
CA GLU A 106 8.18 -8.99 -22.09
C GLU A 106 8.65 -7.95 -23.13
N SER A 107 8.53 -6.65 -22.84
CA SER A 107 9.04 -5.58 -23.70
C SER A 107 10.53 -5.83 -24.04
N PRO A 108 10.92 -5.82 -25.33
CA PRO A 108 12.07 -6.57 -25.83
C PRO A 108 13.39 -6.18 -25.14
N ILE A 109 14.02 -7.23 -24.59
CA ILE A 109 15.32 -7.31 -23.91
C ILE A 109 16.50 -6.74 -24.74
N LYS A 110 16.28 -6.40 -26.02
CA LYS A 110 17.28 -5.86 -26.95
C LYS A 110 17.20 -4.35 -27.19
N SER A 111 16.32 -3.62 -26.50
CA SER A 111 16.20 -2.16 -26.64
C SER A 111 16.78 -1.42 -25.43
N ALA A 112 17.43 -0.27 -25.63
CA ALA A 112 17.97 0.58 -24.55
C ALA A 112 16.92 0.92 -23.46
N ASN A 113 15.63 0.94 -23.82
CA ASN A 113 14.50 1.13 -22.92
C ASN A 113 14.35 0.02 -21.86
N CYS A 114 14.77 -1.22 -22.17
CA CYS A 114 14.71 -2.34 -21.22
C CYS A 114 15.69 -2.15 -20.06
N GLN A 115 16.90 -1.64 -20.35
CA GLN A 115 17.90 -1.38 -19.32
C GLN A 115 17.41 -0.29 -18.35
N ILE A 116 16.84 0.79 -18.87
CA ILE A 116 16.30 1.89 -18.07
C ILE A 116 15.15 1.41 -17.17
N THR A 117 14.22 0.61 -17.69
CA THR A 117 13.10 0.05 -16.92
C THR A 117 13.57 -0.82 -15.75
N THR A 118 14.60 -1.64 -15.97
CA THR A 118 15.22 -2.45 -14.92
C THR A 118 15.89 -1.56 -13.86
N LYS A 119 16.64 -0.53 -14.28
CA LYS A 119 17.27 0.44 -13.36
C LYS A 119 16.23 1.17 -12.51
N ILE A 120 15.09 1.56 -13.10
CA ILE A 120 13.95 2.15 -12.38
C ILE A 120 13.43 1.19 -11.31
N SER A 121 13.20 -0.07 -11.67
CA SER A 121 12.70 -1.08 -10.72
C SER A 121 13.69 -1.28 -9.57
N MET A 122 14.98 -1.49 -9.88
CA MET A 122 16.04 -1.67 -8.89
C MET A 122 16.15 -0.47 -7.95
N ALA A 123 16.14 0.75 -8.48
CA ALA A 123 16.19 1.96 -7.68
C ALA A 123 14.95 2.11 -6.79
N ASN A 124 13.76 1.77 -7.29
CA ASN A 124 12.55 1.79 -6.48
C ASN A 124 12.56 0.72 -5.37
N ASP A 125 13.00 -0.50 -5.67
CA ASP A 125 13.11 -1.59 -4.70
C ASP A 125 14.09 -1.23 -3.58
N ALA A 126 15.23 -0.64 -3.96
CA ALA A 126 16.20 -0.14 -3.00
C ALA A 126 15.65 1.02 -2.15
N ILE A 127 14.86 1.95 -2.72
CA ILE A 127 14.14 2.97 -1.93
C ILE A 127 13.22 2.33 -0.89
N GLN A 128 12.43 1.31 -1.27
CA GLN A 128 11.52 0.64 -0.32
C GLN A 128 12.30 -0.06 0.79
N ALA A 129 13.38 -0.76 0.44
CA ALA A 129 14.23 -1.45 1.39
C ALA A 129 14.96 -0.47 2.34
N ILE A 130 15.46 0.66 1.85
CA ILE A 130 16.03 1.75 2.67
C ILE A 130 14.98 2.29 3.64
N LYS A 131 13.75 2.56 3.19
CA LYS A 131 12.66 3.03 4.06
C LYS A 131 12.38 2.04 5.19
N GLN A 132 12.29 0.75 4.88
CA GLN A 132 12.02 -0.31 5.85
C GLN A 132 13.15 -0.44 6.87
N LEU A 133 14.39 -0.57 6.41
CA LEU A 133 15.56 -0.64 7.30
C LEU A 133 15.70 0.63 8.14
N ARG A 134 15.38 1.80 7.59
CA ARG A 134 15.37 3.05 8.35
C ARG A 134 14.38 3.03 9.50
N LYS A 135 13.16 2.52 9.26
CA LYS A 135 12.15 2.36 10.33
C LYS A 135 12.66 1.42 11.43
N GLU A 136 13.28 0.31 11.06
CA GLU A 136 13.85 -0.66 12.01
C GLU A 136 15.03 -0.09 12.82
N VAL A 137 15.93 0.66 12.18
CA VAL A 137 17.05 1.32 12.86
C VAL A 137 16.55 2.39 13.84
N VAL A 138 15.53 3.16 13.48
CA VAL A 138 14.93 4.16 14.40
C VAL A 138 14.24 3.48 15.59
N GLU A 139 13.56 2.35 15.37
CA GLU A 139 13.00 1.56 16.47
C GLU A 139 14.09 1.00 17.40
N ALA A 140 15.21 0.53 16.84
CA ALA A 140 16.37 0.13 17.62
C ALA A 140 16.95 1.30 18.44
N MET A 141 17.06 2.51 17.87
CA MET A 141 17.47 3.71 18.59
C MET A 141 16.51 4.04 19.74
N ARG A 142 15.20 3.94 19.53
CA ARG A 142 14.16 4.18 20.56
C ARG A 142 14.30 3.21 21.73
N ASN A 143 14.51 1.92 21.43
CA ASN A 143 14.76 0.89 22.45
C ASN A 143 16.07 1.14 23.21
N LEU A 144 17.13 1.55 22.50
CA LEU A 144 18.41 1.91 23.11
C LEU A 144 18.28 3.13 24.04
N MET A 145 17.51 4.15 23.65
CA MET A 145 17.22 5.31 24.50
C MET A 145 16.42 4.93 25.75
N ARG A 146 15.46 4.00 25.63
CA ARG A 146 14.70 3.48 26.78
C ARG A 146 15.63 2.81 27.80
N LEU A 147 16.50 1.91 27.33
CA LEU A 147 17.49 1.25 28.19
C LEU A 147 18.47 2.26 28.82
N ALA A 148 18.89 3.28 28.07
CA ALA A 148 19.76 4.34 28.57
C ALA A 148 19.08 5.18 29.67
N LYS A 149 17.79 5.49 29.52
CA LYS A 149 16.98 6.19 30.54
C LYS A 149 16.86 5.38 31.82
N GLU A 150 16.69 4.06 31.69
CA GLU A 150 16.60 3.11 32.81
C GLU A 150 17.99 2.70 33.37
N LYS A 151 19.09 3.19 32.77
CA LYS A 151 20.48 2.81 33.08
C LYS A 151 20.72 1.29 33.03
N GLN A 152 19.96 0.59 32.19
CA GLN A 152 20.07 -0.86 31.99
C GLN A 152 21.10 -1.15 30.89
N THR A 153 22.23 -1.75 31.26
CA THR A 153 23.27 -2.13 30.31
C THR A 153 22.97 -3.45 29.59
N ASN A 154 22.20 -4.33 30.24
CA ASN A 154 21.75 -5.59 29.66
C ASN A 154 20.82 -5.32 28.47
N GLY A 155 21.19 -5.82 27.29
CA GLY A 155 20.43 -5.64 26.05
C GLY A 155 20.89 -4.47 25.16
N MET A 156 21.68 -3.51 25.65
CA MET A 156 22.13 -2.38 24.82
C MET A 156 23.09 -2.80 23.70
N LEU A 157 24.04 -3.71 24.00
CA LEU A 157 25.02 -4.18 23.02
C LEU A 157 24.41 -5.03 21.89
N PRO A 158 23.50 -5.99 22.15
CA PRO A 158 22.76 -6.66 21.09
C PRO A 158 22.02 -5.71 20.15
N ILE A 159 21.40 -4.65 20.68
CA ILE A 159 20.74 -3.62 19.86
C ILE A 159 21.76 -2.90 18.97
N CYS A 160 22.95 -2.57 19.50
CA CYS A 160 24.03 -1.98 18.70
C CYS A 160 24.55 -2.90 17.59
N GLU A 161 24.74 -4.19 17.88
CA GLU A 161 25.16 -5.18 16.89
C GLU A 161 24.10 -5.34 15.78
N ASP A 162 22.83 -5.38 16.16
CA ASP A 162 21.71 -5.40 15.22
C ASP A 162 21.66 -4.14 14.34
N MET A 163 21.88 -2.96 14.92
CA MET A 163 21.99 -1.71 14.17
C MET A 163 23.16 -1.72 13.19
N ILE A 164 24.34 -2.20 13.58
CA ILE A 164 25.50 -2.34 12.68
C ILE A 164 25.13 -3.22 11.48
N ASN A 165 24.55 -4.40 11.75
CA ASN A 165 24.14 -5.33 10.70
C ASN A 165 23.12 -4.69 9.75
N LYS A 166 22.09 -4.02 10.27
CA LYS A 166 21.09 -3.30 9.47
C LYS A 166 21.70 -2.18 8.64
N THR A 167 22.64 -1.41 9.19
CA THR A 167 23.34 -0.36 8.41
C THR A 167 24.23 -0.94 7.31
N ARG A 168 24.88 -2.08 7.53
CA ARG A 168 25.64 -2.78 6.48
C ARG A 168 24.74 -3.29 5.37
N ILE A 169 23.60 -3.90 5.72
CA ILE A 169 22.60 -4.32 4.73
C ILE A 169 22.13 -3.10 3.93
N LEU A 170 21.79 -2.01 4.61
CA LEU A 170 21.35 -0.76 4.00
C LEU A 170 22.36 -0.19 2.99
N LEU A 171 23.67 -0.28 3.26
CA LEU A 171 24.72 0.14 2.32
C LEU A 171 24.92 -0.86 1.16
N SER A 172 24.63 -2.15 1.36
CA SER A 172 24.74 -3.18 0.32
C SER A 172 23.56 -3.22 -0.67
N LEU A 173 22.45 -2.57 -0.34
CA LEU A 173 21.25 -2.53 -1.19
C LEU A 173 21.40 -1.67 -2.44
N TRP A 174 22.42 -0.82 -2.48
CA TRP A 174 22.59 0.16 -3.54
C TRP A 174 23.80 -0.15 -4.42
N ASP A 175 23.61 0.01 -5.73
CA ASP A 175 24.69 -0.10 -6.72
C ASP A 175 25.33 1.28 -6.93
N SER A 176 26.60 1.42 -6.56
CA SER A 176 27.34 2.69 -6.70
C SER A 176 27.40 3.16 -8.15
N GLY A 177 27.44 2.23 -9.12
CA GLY A 177 27.45 2.57 -10.54
C GLY A 177 26.15 3.26 -10.99
N LEU A 178 25.00 2.89 -10.40
CA LEU A 178 23.73 3.56 -10.69
C LEU A 178 23.67 4.98 -10.09
N VAL A 179 24.33 5.21 -8.95
CA VAL A 179 24.43 6.57 -8.38
C VAL A 179 25.28 7.44 -9.28
N GLU A 180 26.50 6.98 -9.59
CA GLU A 180 27.45 7.71 -10.43
C GLU A 180 26.84 8.07 -11.78
N GLU A 181 26.19 7.13 -12.45
CA GLU A 181 25.49 7.39 -13.71
C GLU A 181 24.42 8.49 -13.57
N ALA A 182 23.63 8.47 -12.48
CA ALA A 182 22.61 9.47 -12.25
C ALA A 182 23.17 10.84 -11.84
N LEU A 183 24.28 10.88 -11.09
CA LEU A 183 24.95 12.12 -10.71
C LEU A 183 25.61 12.76 -11.94
N ASN A 184 26.32 11.98 -12.76
CA ASN A 184 26.91 12.45 -14.02
C ASN A 184 25.83 13.02 -14.95
N PHE A 185 24.68 12.36 -15.06
CA PHE A 185 23.55 12.88 -15.83
C PHE A 185 23.08 14.24 -15.30
N ILE A 186 23.02 14.42 -13.97
CA ILE A 186 22.61 15.70 -13.38
C ILE A 186 23.67 16.78 -13.65
N GLU A 187 24.96 16.47 -13.49
CA GLU A 187 26.04 17.42 -13.78
C GLU A 187 26.02 17.88 -15.25
N GLU A 188 25.73 16.96 -16.18
CA GLU A 188 25.70 17.26 -17.61
C GLU A 188 24.48 18.11 -18.01
N TYR A 189 23.30 17.82 -17.45
CA TYR A 189 22.03 18.36 -17.93
C TYR A 189 21.33 19.34 -16.98
N LYS A 190 21.78 19.53 -15.74
CA LYS A 190 21.17 20.51 -14.82
C LYS A 190 21.50 21.94 -15.28
N LEU A 191 20.49 22.80 -15.34
CA LEU A 191 20.72 24.22 -15.57
C LEU A 191 21.37 24.85 -14.33
N LEU A 192 22.53 25.46 -14.52
CA LEU A 192 23.18 26.26 -13.49
C LEU A 192 22.48 27.63 -13.42
N PRO A 193 22.23 28.19 -12.22
CA PRO A 193 21.52 29.47 -12.07
C PRO A 193 22.14 30.68 -12.79
N ASN A 194 23.36 30.57 -13.32
CA ASN A 194 24.16 31.71 -13.78
C ASN A 194 24.44 31.76 -15.29
N GLU A 195 23.91 30.85 -16.09
CA GLU A 195 24.05 30.96 -17.55
C GLU A 195 22.68 31.08 -18.20
N ASP A 196 22.42 32.28 -18.70
CA ASP A 196 21.30 32.72 -19.55
C ASP A 196 20.12 33.48 -18.91
N SER A 197 20.36 34.15 -17.78
CA SER A 197 19.59 35.36 -17.45
C SER A 197 20.52 36.51 -17.12
N GLY A 198 20.70 37.42 -18.07
CA GLY A 198 21.31 38.72 -17.83
C GLY A 198 20.40 39.62 -16.99
N VAL A 199 20.00 39.17 -15.81
CA VAL A 199 19.21 39.93 -14.85
C VAL A 199 19.72 39.57 -13.45
N GLY A 200 20.39 40.53 -12.82
CA GLY A 200 20.87 40.40 -11.44
C GLY A 200 19.72 40.26 -10.45
N ASP A 201 20.07 39.78 -9.26
CA ASP A 201 19.22 39.58 -8.08
C ASP A 201 18.62 40.91 -7.53
N ASP A 202 17.76 41.58 -8.30
CA ASP A 202 16.91 42.66 -7.81
C ASP A 202 15.42 42.30 -8.01
N ASP A 203 14.75 42.07 -6.89
CA ASP A 203 13.35 41.65 -6.71
C ASP A 203 12.31 42.74 -7.11
N SER A 204 12.63 43.59 -8.10
CA SER A 204 11.71 44.62 -8.60
C SER A 204 12.11 45.22 -9.95
N SER A 205 12.32 44.42 -11.00
CA SER A 205 12.43 44.97 -12.36
C SER A 205 11.54 44.26 -13.38
N MET A 206 10.73 45.09 -14.07
CA MET A 206 10.06 44.72 -15.31
C MET A 206 11.10 44.48 -16.40
N ASP A 207 10.82 43.54 -17.29
CA ASP A 207 11.59 43.33 -18.51
C ASP A 207 11.52 44.57 -19.42
N SER A 208 12.44 44.73 -20.38
CA SER A 208 12.59 45.95 -21.24
C SER A 208 11.36 46.30 -22.10
N LEU A 209 10.29 45.49 -22.03
CA LEU A 209 8.99 45.67 -22.69
C LEU A 209 7.79 45.71 -21.71
N GLY A 210 8.01 45.81 -20.40
CA GLY A 210 6.94 46.00 -19.41
C GLY A 210 6.06 44.77 -19.15
N ARG A 211 6.59 43.54 -19.25
CA ARG A 211 5.87 42.31 -18.84
C ARG A 211 6.37 41.79 -17.49
N PRO A 212 5.48 41.34 -16.59
CA PRO A 212 5.89 40.76 -15.30
C PRO A 212 6.64 39.44 -15.53
N ASN A 213 7.69 39.21 -14.74
CA ASN A 213 8.56 38.05 -14.84
C ASN A 213 7.75 36.76 -14.56
N VAL A 214 7.57 35.95 -15.60
CA VAL A 214 6.71 34.77 -15.60
C VAL A 214 7.45 33.67 -14.83
N LEU A 215 7.10 33.44 -13.55
CA LEU A 215 7.62 32.31 -12.76
C LEU A 215 7.66 31.03 -13.60
N SER A 216 8.81 30.32 -13.57
CA SER A 216 8.96 29.07 -14.31
C SER A 216 7.81 28.11 -13.96
N PRO A 217 7.32 27.29 -14.90
CA PRO A 217 6.27 26.31 -14.64
C PRO A 217 6.59 25.44 -13.42
N PHE A 218 7.87 25.14 -13.20
CA PHE A 218 8.36 24.38 -12.05
C PHE A 218 8.22 25.12 -10.71
N LYS A 219 8.54 26.42 -10.66
CA LYS A 219 8.31 27.24 -9.46
C LYS A 219 6.82 27.35 -9.14
N ARG A 220 5.95 27.48 -10.15
CA ARG A 220 4.48 27.46 -9.94
C ARG A 220 3.98 26.12 -9.41
N ILE A 221 4.35 25.02 -10.05
CA ILE A 221 3.89 23.69 -9.64
C ILE A 221 4.42 23.34 -8.24
N THR A 222 5.66 23.70 -7.91
CA THR A 222 6.24 23.46 -6.58
C THR A 222 5.56 24.29 -5.50
N GLN A 223 5.28 25.57 -5.74
CA GLN A 223 4.49 26.40 -4.82
C GLN A 223 3.05 25.87 -4.66
N GLN A 224 2.43 25.40 -5.74
CA GLN A 224 1.09 24.81 -5.74
C GLN A 224 1.03 23.45 -5.01
N LEU A 225 2.03 22.58 -5.17
CA LEU A 225 2.13 21.31 -4.41
C LEU A 225 2.29 21.55 -2.90
N THR A 226 2.97 22.64 -2.53
CA THR A 226 3.12 23.05 -1.12
C THR A 226 1.78 23.58 -0.55
N SER A 227 0.91 24.13 -1.41
CA SER A 227 -0.44 24.60 -1.03
C SER A 227 -1.50 23.49 -0.92
N LEU A 228 -1.25 22.30 -1.49
CA LEU A 228 -2.18 21.17 -1.46
C LEU A 228 -2.22 20.43 -0.12
N ASP A 229 -1.48 20.89 0.89
CA ASP A 229 -1.29 20.25 2.21
C ASP A 229 -1.23 18.72 2.12
N LEU A 230 -0.50 18.23 1.10
CA LEU A 230 -0.26 16.80 0.87
C LEU A 230 0.73 16.32 1.94
N ARG A 231 0.23 16.14 3.16
CA ARG A 231 0.96 15.41 4.18
C ARG A 231 1.10 13.97 3.69
N SER A 232 2.30 13.60 3.26
CA SER A 232 2.68 12.19 3.12
C SER A 232 2.25 11.45 4.41
N PRO A 233 1.51 10.34 4.33
CA PRO A 233 1.09 9.57 5.50
C PRO A 233 2.25 9.08 6.38
N GLU A 234 3.49 9.16 5.89
CA GLU A 234 4.72 8.80 6.60
C GLU A 234 5.24 9.91 7.55
N LEU A 235 4.56 11.06 7.67
CA LEU A 235 5.07 12.24 8.38
C LEU A 235 4.89 12.23 9.90
N GLU A 236 4.10 11.33 10.49
CA GLU A 236 3.77 11.43 11.93
C GLU A 236 4.70 10.66 12.89
N ASP A 237 5.59 9.78 12.43
CA ASP A 237 6.17 8.77 13.34
C ASP A 237 7.62 8.96 13.81
N PHE A 238 8.28 10.06 13.45
CA PHE A 238 9.75 10.14 13.61
C PHE A 238 10.27 11.40 14.33
N ALA A 239 9.50 11.88 15.32
CA ALA A 239 10.06 12.75 16.35
C ALA A 239 11.22 12.06 17.08
N THR A 240 12.24 12.83 17.46
CA THR A 240 13.32 12.31 18.32
C THR A 240 12.69 11.93 19.66
N PRO A 241 13.03 10.79 20.30
CA PRO A 241 12.31 10.29 21.50
C PRO A 241 12.38 11.15 22.77
N CYS A 242 12.73 12.44 22.67
CA CYS A 242 12.70 13.41 23.76
C CYS A 242 12.26 14.81 23.32
N THR A 243 11.63 15.01 22.15
CA THR A 243 10.85 16.25 22.00
C THR A 243 9.72 16.15 23.02
N PRO A 244 9.58 17.08 23.98
CA PRO A 244 8.46 17.04 24.89
C PRO A 244 7.19 17.14 24.05
N ILE A 245 6.49 16.02 23.91
CA ILE A 245 5.07 16.05 23.59
C ILE A 245 4.46 16.53 24.90
N ASN A 246 3.81 17.68 24.92
CA ASN A 246 2.96 18.01 26.05
C ASN A 246 2.03 16.81 26.27
N ASP A 247 2.09 16.16 27.43
CA ASP A 247 1.25 15.00 27.77
C ASP A 247 -0.26 15.34 27.68
N ASP A 248 -0.60 16.62 27.55
CA ASP A 248 -1.95 17.12 27.27
C ASP A 248 -2.43 16.91 25.82
N ASP A 249 -1.56 16.67 24.84
CA ASP A 249 -1.93 16.59 23.41
C ASP A 249 -2.28 15.16 22.94
N ILE A 250 -2.08 14.13 23.77
CA ILE A 250 -2.53 12.77 23.46
C ILE A 250 -4.01 12.58 23.83
N TRP A 251 -4.55 13.40 24.73
CA TRP A 251 -5.93 13.28 25.24
C TRP A 251 -6.81 14.52 25.06
N LYS A 252 -6.30 15.62 24.51
CA LYS A 252 -7.13 16.71 24.00
C LYS A 252 -7.43 16.51 22.51
N VAL A 253 -8.28 15.53 22.23
CA VAL A 253 -9.21 15.69 21.11
C VAL A 253 -10.00 16.97 21.40
N GLN A 254 -9.90 17.96 20.52
CA GLN A 254 -10.63 19.22 20.64
C GLN A 254 -12.13 18.96 20.87
N ASN A 255 -12.55 19.08 22.13
CA ASN A 255 -13.90 19.50 22.46
C ASN A 255 -14.02 20.97 22.04
N HIS A 256 -14.48 21.21 20.83
CA HIS A 256 -15.13 22.48 20.48
C HIS A 256 -16.58 22.20 20.11
N SER A 257 -17.44 22.56 21.04
CA SER A 257 -18.84 22.89 20.82
C SER A 257 -19.00 23.84 19.63
N ASP A 258 -20.04 23.61 18.84
CA ASP A 258 -20.62 24.48 17.81
C ASP A 258 -20.12 25.94 17.82
N THR A 259 -19.09 26.23 17.02
CA THR A 259 -18.93 27.55 16.39
C THR A 259 -17.95 27.43 15.23
N ASN A 260 -18.40 27.84 14.04
CA ASN A 260 -17.68 27.91 12.76
C ASN A 260 -16.15 27.94 12.86
N CYS A 261 -15.51 26.79 12.65
CA CYS A 261 -14.08 26.72 12.36
C CYS A 261 -13.92 26.44 10.86
N ASN A 262 -13.61 27.49 10.11
CA ASN A 262 -13.19 27.39 8.71
C ASN A 262 -11.85 26.64 8.62
N SER A 263 -11.93 25.31 8.54
CA SER A 263 -10.93 24.53 7.82
C SER A 263 -10.97 25.01 6.38
N LEU A 264 -9.97 25.79 5.96
CA LEU A 264 -9.82 26.20 4.57
C LEU A 264 -9.77 24.94 3.70
N ASN A 265 -10.83 24.77 2.91
CA ASN A 265 -11.08 23.66 2.02
C ASN A 265 -9.88 23.43 1.08
N SER A 266 -9.20 22.29 1.18
CA SER A 266 -8.33 21.82 0.09
C SER A 266 -9.11 21.69 -1.24
N SER A 267 -10.46 21.57 -1.16
CA SER A 267 -11.38 21.52 -2.29
C SER A 267 -11.57 22.88 -2.99
N GLU A 268 -11.54 24.02 -2.27
CA GLU A 268 -11.70 25.35 -2.90
C GLU A 268 -10.41 25.83 -3.56
N VAL A 269 -9.25 25.49 -2.98
CA VAL A 269 -7.93 25.75 -3.59
C VAL A 269 -7.76 24.95 -4.89
N VAL A 270 -8.18 23.68 -4.91
CA VAL A 270 -8.21 22.85 -6.13
C VAL A 270 -9.23 23.40 -7.14
N LYS A 271 -10.42 23.83 -6.73
CA LYS A 271 -11.41 24.48 -7.61
C LYS A 271 -10.90 25.77 -8.25
N SER A 272 -10.25 26.65 -7.49
CA SER A 272 -9.68 27.91 -7.98
C SER A 272 -8.48 27.72 -8.92
N LEU A 273 -7.73 26.62 -8.77
CA LEU A 273 -6.63 26.27 -9.67
C LEU A 273 -7.12 25.61 -10.97
N CYS A 274 -8.22 24.86 -10.91
CA CYS A 274 -8.82 24.21 -12.07
C CYS A 274 -9.57 25.16 -13.02
N SER A 275 -10.05 26.32 -12.54
CA SER A 275 -10.70 27.32 -13.39
C SER A 275 -9.73 28.18 -14.21
N ASN A 276 -8.45 28.25 -13.80
CA ASN A 276 -7.46 29.16 -14.38
C ASN A 276 -6.46 28.48 -15.33
N MET A 277 -6.58 27.16 -15.55
CA MET A 277 -5.88 26.48 -16.64
C MET A 277 -6.81 26.46 -17.86
N GLN A 278 -6.37 27.00 -18.99
CA GLN A 278 -6.98 26.63 -20.28
C GLN A 278 -6.94 25.12 -20.37
N THR A 279 -8.11 24.50 -20.53
CA THR A 279 -8.27 23.09 -20.81
C THR A 279 -7.38 22.76 -22.01
N PRO A 280 -6.31 21.94 -21.87
CA PRO A 280 -5.83 21.22 -23.03
C PRO A 280 -7.02 20.36 -23.45
N ASP A 281 -7.40 20.48 -24.71
CA ASP A 281 -8.44 19.71 -25.38
C ASP A 281 -8.58 18.31 -24.74
N GLU A 282 -9.77 17.95 -24.21
CA GLU A 282 -10.03 16.68 -23.51
C GLU A 282 -9.71 15.44 -24.37
N THR A 283 -9.39 15.67 -25.65
CA THR A 283 -8.94 14.74 -26.68
C THR A 283 -7.46 14.37 -26.60
N ASN A 284 -6.58 15.20 -26.00
CA ASN A 284 -5.12 15.04 -26.19
C ASN A 284 -4.41 14.12 -25.18
N PHE A 285 -5.03 13.73 -24.07
CA PHE A 285 -4.45 12.75 -23.13
C PHE A 285 -5.50 11.77 -22.62
N VAL A 286 -5.81 10.79 -23.46
CA VAL A 286 -6.66 9.66 -23.08
C VAL A 286 -5.80 8.65 -22.30
N LEU A 287 -6.20 8.29 -21.08
CA LEU A 287 -5.55 7.21 -20.29
C LEU A 287 -5.55 5.85 -21.06
N PHE A 288 -6.34 5.76 -22.14
CA PHE A 288 -6.32 4.72 -23.15
C PHE A 288 -6.65 5.34 -24.52
N PRO A 289 -5.67 5.89 -25.27
CA PRO A 289 -5.95 6.39 -26.62
C PRO A 289 -6.52 5.24 -27.45
N GLU A 290 -7.51 5.52 -28.29
CA GLU A 290 -7.80 4.61 -29.38
C GLU A 290 -6.53 4.55 -30.24
N CYS A 291 -5.93 3.37 -30.35
CA CYS A 291 -4.72 3.24 -31.15
C CYS A 291 -5.14 3.43 -32.60
N GLU A 292 -4.55 4.42 -33.28
CA GLU A 292 -4.62 4.51 -34.74
C GLU A 292 -4.04 3.23 -35.32
N ASP A 293 -4.81 2.59 -36.18
CA ASP A 293 -4.42 1.39 -36.91
C ASP A 293 -3.16 1.70 -37.73
N SER A 294 -2.10 0.93 -37.52
CA SER A 294 -0.99 0.86 -38.47
C SER A 294 -1.47 0.14 -39.72
N GLN A 295 -2.21 0.85 -40.56
CA GLN A 295 -2.49 0.48 -41.95
C GLN A 295 -1.86 1.53 -42.85
N ASN A 296 -0.72 1.19 -43.44
CA ASN A 296 -0.27 1.79 -44.69
C ASN A 296 0.16 0.64 -45.58
N GLU A 297 -0.72 0.27 -46.52
CA GLU A 297 -0.38 0.14 -47.94
C GLU A 297 -1.66 0.07 -48.79
N SER A 298 -1.84 1.10 -49.64
CA SER A 298 -2.69 1.19 -50.85
C SER A 298 -4.22 1.05 -50.70
N SER A 299 -5.11 1.88 -51.30
CA SER A 299 -5.00 3.00 -52.23
C SER A 299 -6.41 3.55 -52.53
N LEU A 300 -6.52 4.89 -52.70
CA LEU A 300 -7.33 5.64 -53.69
C LEU A 300 -8.89 5.64 -53.66
N GLU A 301 -9.47 6.82 -53.32
CA GLU A 301 -10.35 7.72 -54.14
C GLU A 301 -11.40 8.50 -53.28
N THR A 302 -11.23 9.82 -53.10
CA THR A 302 -11.89 10.99 -53.76
C THR A 302 -13.35 11.25 -53.29
N THR A 303 -13.73 12.33 -52.59
CA THR A 303 -13.97 13.74 -53.02
C THR A 303 -14.49 14.51 -51.78
N ALA A 304 -13.87 15.61 -51.35
CA ALA A 304 -14.15 17.04 -51.63
C ALA A 304 -15.49 17.60 -51.12
N GLU A 305 -15.45 18.53 -50.14
CA GLU A 305 -16.02 19.89 -50.27
C GLU A 305 -15.65 20.83 -49.11
N LEU A 306 -15.42 22.10 -49.49
CA LEU A 306 -14.95 23.25 -48.71
C LEU A 306 -16.08 23.94 -47.90
N ASN A 307 -15.75 24.63 -46.79
CA ASN A 307 -15.73 26.11 -46.76
C ASN A 307 -15.37 26.72 -45.39
N ASN A 308 -14.61 27.80 -45.49
CA ASN A 308 -14.05 28.66 -44.44
C ASN A 308 -15.09 29.58 -43.76
N VAL A 309 -14.67 30.15 -42.62
CA VAL A 309 -14.63 31.59 -42.28
C VAL A 309 -15.11 31.89 -40.84
N THR A 310 -14.15 32.29 -40.00
CA THR A 310 -14.27 33.11 -38.77
C THR A 310 -14.57 34.58 -39.12
N PRO A 311 -15.22 35.41 -38.26
CA PRO A 311 -14.46 36.07 -37.19
C PRO A 311 -15.25 36.45 -35.89
N VAL A 312 -14.46 36.85 -34.89
CA VAL A 312 -14.76 37.40 -33.55
C VAL A 312 -14.30 38.89 -33.57
N PRO A 313 -14.50 39.79 -32.57
CA PRO A 313 -15.56 40.10 -31.59
C PRO A 313 -16.03 41.59 -31.68
N THR A 314 -16.93 42.04 -30.79
CA THR A 314 -16.94 43.45 -30.35
C THR A 314 -17.30 43.58 -28.86
N ILE A 315 -16.52 44.43 -28.19
CA ILE A 315 -16.53 44.85 -26.79
C ILE A 315 -17.68 45.84 -26.55
N ASN A 316 -18.24 45.89 -25.33
CA ASN A 316 -18.76 47.13 -24.76
C ASN A 316 -18.55 47.21 -23.24
N ILE A 317 -18.03 48.37 -22.85
CA ILE A 317 -17.71 48.87 -21.51
C ILE A 317 -18.88 49.76 -21.03
N ASN A 318 -19.14 49.80 -19.71
CA ASN A 318 -19.72 50.88 -18.90
C ASN A 318 -19.86 50.31 -17.46
N ASP A 319 -19.13 50.66 -16.39
CA ASP A 319 -18.62 51.91 -15.78
C ASP A 319 -19.55 52.50 -14.68
N SER A 320 -18.91 52.95 -13.58
CA SER A 320 -19.42 53.71 -12.40
C SER A 320 -20.24 52.95 -11.31
N ASP A 321 -20.13 53.17 -9.98
CA ASP A 321 -19.46 54.22 -9.19
C ASP A 321 -19.33 53.89 -7.66
N SER A 322 -18.28 54.45 -7.01
CA SER A 322 -18.08 55.05 -5.65
C SER A 322 -18.77 54.49 -4.35
N THR A 323 -18.31 54.61 -3.08
CA THR A 323 -17.15 55.18 -2.32
C THR A 323 -17.24 54.80 -0.80
N ASN A 324 -16.12 54.96 -0.04
CA ASN A 324 -15.95 55.21 1.43
C ASN A 324 -15.19 54.18 2.33
N GLN A 325 -13.85 54.22 2.28
CA GLN A 325 -12.84 54.71 3.29
C GLN A 325 -13.00 54.51 4.85
N PRO A 326 -11.93 54.68 5.70
CA PRO A 326 -11.11 53.60 6.29
C PRO A 326 -10.94 53.66 7.83
N HIS A 327 -10.28 52.67 8.46
CA HIS A 327 -9.67 52.82 9.79
C HIS A 327 -8.33 52.08 9.93
N SER A 328 -7.35 52.81 10.47
CA SER A 328 -5.97 52.47 10.79
C SER A 328 -5.83 51.75 12.13
N LEU A 329 -4.76 50.95 12.30
CA LEU A 329 -4.00 50.78 13.55
C LEU A 329 -2.61 50.18 13.24
N GLU A 330 -1.63 50.62 14.02
CA GLU A 330 -0.18 50.62 13.81
C GLU A 330 0.52 49.34 14.36
N PRO A 331 1.87 49.23 14.36
CA PRO A 331 2.62 48.00 14.09
C PRO A 331 2.92 47.17 15.35
N ASP A 332 3.13 45.85 15.18
CA ASP A 332 3.73 45.05 16.25
C ASP A 332 4.99 44.32 15.74
N THR A 333 6.11 44.86 16.20
CA THR A 333 7.48 44.35 16.15
C THR A 333 7.60 42.95 16.78
N GLY A 334 8.40 42.09 16.15
CA GLY A 334 9.06 40.98 16.85
C GLY A 334 8.61 39.57 16.47
N ARG A 335 8.72 39.18 15.19
CA ARG A 335 8.88 37.76 14.85
C ARG A 335 10.36 37.45 14.67
N THR A 336 10.94 36.94 15.75
CA THR A 336 12.26 36.32 15.79
C THR A 336 12.45 35.35 14.63
N PHE A 337 13.53 35.61 13.93
CA PHE A 337 14.09 34.92 12.78
C PHE A 337 14.48 33.46 13.15
N LEU A 338 14.12 32.50 12.29
CA LEU A 338 14.67 31.13 12.20
C LEU A 338 14.59 30.24 13.45
N ASP A 339 13.47 29.52 13.61
CA ASP A 339 13.42 28.32 14.44
C ASP A 339 13.94 27.09 13.68
N THR A 340 15.20 26.74 13.95
CA THR A 340 15.92 25.61 13.32
C THR A 340 15.36 24.23 13.70
N ASN A 341 14.47 24.13 14.68
CA ASN A 341 13.87 22.85 15.08
C ASN A 341 12.75 22.38 14.13
N ILE A 342 12.01 23.30 13.51
CA ILE A 342 10.88 22.96 12.61
C ILE A 342 11.40 22.51 11.22
N MET A 343 12.58 22.99 10.80
CA MET A 343 13.20 22.61 9.51
C MET A 343 13.70 21.17 9.44
N CYS A 344 14.07 20.55 10.56
CA CYS A 344 14.55 19.16 10.61
C CYS A 344 13.44 18.10 10.53
N SER A 345 12.17 18.51 10.65
CA SER A 345 10.98 17.65 10.54
C SER A 345 10.14 17.93 9.31
N SER A 346 10.58 18.84 8.44
CA SER A 346 9.85 19.25 7.23
C SER A 346 9.85 18.15 6.15
N PRO A 347 8.75 17.98 5.39
CA PRO A 347 8.70 17.10 4.21
C PRO A 347 9.85 17.32 3.22
N SER A 348 10.38 18.55 3.16
CA SER A 348 11.49 18.96 2.30
C SER A 348 12.84 18.38 2.73
N ALA A 349 12.98 17.91 3.98
CA ALA A 349 14.24 17.40 4.51
C ALA A 349 14.64 16.03 3.95
N ASN A 350 13.80 15.38 3.14
CA ASN A 350 14.09 14.10 2.47
C ASN A 350 14.14 14.22 0.93
N TYR A 351 14.31 15.43 0.41
CA TYR A 351 14.52 15.70 -1.02
C TYR A 351 15.66 16.70 -1.19
N TYR A 352 16.30 16.70 -2.37
CA TYR A 352 17.20 17.77 -2.77
C TYR A 352 16.39 18.99 -3.20
N LYS A 353 16.73 20.16 -2.64
CA LYS A 353 16.25 21.44 -3.18
C LYS A 353 16.87 21.68 -4.57
N PRO A 354 16.28 22.53 -5.41
CA PRO A 354 16.84 22.84 -6.73
C PRO A 354 18.30 23.32 -6.69
N THR A 355 18.64 24.09 -5.65
CA THR A 355 19.98 24.64 -5.41
C THR A 355 20.93 23.67 -4.71
N ASP A 356 20.44 22.54 -4.20
CA ASP A 356 21.31 21.60 -3.50
C ASP A 356 22.17 20.85 -4.52
N GLU A 357 23.45 20.71 -4.21
CA GLU A 357 24.35 19.79 -4.89
C GLU A 357 24.28 18.42 -4.21
N PRO A 358 24.16 17.32 -4.99
CA PRO A 358 24.14 15.99 -4.43
C PRO A 358 25.48 15.62 -3.81
N GLU A 359 25.45 15.11 -2.58
CA GLU A 359 26.68 14.60 -1.94
C GLU A 359 27.15 13.33 -2.67
N PRO A 360 28.47 13.20 -2.95
CA PRO A 360 29.04 11.97 -3.46
C PRO A 360 28.68 10.77 -2.59
N TRP A 361 28.43 9.63 -3.24
CA TRP A 361 28.02 8.39 -2.57
C TRP A 361 28.99 7.97 -1.45
N ASP A 362 30.30 8.03 -1.72
CA ASP A 362 31.34 7.64 -0.78
C ASP A 362 31.28 8.43 0.54
N ILE A 363 30.91 9.71 0.47
CA ILE A 363 30.76 10.58 1.63
C ILE A 363 29.51 10.18 2.44
N THR A 364 28.40 9.89 1.76
CA THR A 364 27.17 9.41 2.41
C THR A 364 27.41 8.08 3.12
N GLN A 365 28.11 7.14 2.47
CA GLN A 365 28.50 5.86 3.06
C GLN A 365 29.37 6.05 4.30
N LEU A 366 30.45 6.85 4.19
CA LEU A 366 31.35 7.15 5.30
C LEU A 366 30.60 7.78 6.49
N ASN A 367 29.66 8.69 6.22
CA ASN A 367 28.84 9.34 7.24
C ASN A 367 27.96 8.33 8.00
N ILE A 368 27.37 7.35 7.32
CA ILE A 368 26.57 6.28 7.95
C ILE A 368 27.47 5.41 8.83
N GLU A 369 28.58 4.91 8.28
CA GLU A 369 29.51 4.03 9.00
C GLU A 369 30.11 4.72 10.24
N ALA A 370 30.60 5.95 10.08
CA ALA A 370 31.17 6.73 11.18
C ALA A 370 30.14 7.02 12.27
N SER A 371 28.89 7.32 11.89
CA SER A 371 27.82 7.61 12.85
C SER A 371 27.42 6.38 13.66
N VAL A 372 27.28 5.20 13.02
CA VAL A 372 26.99 3.94 13.72
C VAL A 372 28.14 3.58 14.66
N MET A 373 29.39 3.68 14.20
CA MET A 373 30.57 3.33 15.00
C MET A 373 30.73 4.26 16.21
N CYS A 374 30.46 5.55 16.03
CA CYS A 374 30.45 6.53 17.12
C CYS A 374 29.38 6.19 18.17
N LEU A 375 28.16 5.87 17.74
CA LEU A 375 27.08 5.46 18.65
C LEU A 375 27.45 4.20 19.44
N VAL A 376 27.94 3.18 18.75
CA VAL A 376 28.37 1.90 19.36
C VAL A 376 29.50 2.12 20.36
N SER A 377 30.46 2.99 20.05
CA SER A 377 31.57 3.33 20.96
C SER A 377 31.06 3.93 22.27
N LYS A 378 30.12 4.88 22.19
CA LYS A 378 29.48 5.48 23.37
C LYS A 378 28.69 4.46 24.19
N VAL A 379 27.94 3.57 23.55
CA VAL A 379 27.21 2.50 24.25
C VAL A 379 28.17 1.53 24.95
N LYS A 380 29.26 1.12 24.28
CA LYS A 380 30.29 0.27 24.89
C LYS A 380 30.91 0.91 26.13
N PHE A 381 31.15 2.22 26.07
CA PHE A 381 31.63 3.02 27.19
C PHE A 381 30.62 3.04 28.36
N LEU A 382 29.33 3.30 28.10
CA LEU A 382 28.27 3.29 29.12
C LEU A 382 28.07 1.91 29.76
N CYS A 383 28.24 0.84 28.97
CA CYS A 383 28.13 -0.55 29.45
C CYS A 383 29.35 -1.06 30.22
N GLY A 384 30.40 -0.25 30.40
CA GLY A 384 31.64 -0.65 31.08
C GLY A 384 32.43 -1.76 30.36
N ARG A 385 32.08 -2.11 29.12
CA ARG A 385 32.75 -3.14 28.31
C ARG A 385 33.75 -2.50 27.36
N CYS A 386 34.85 -2.00 27.91
CA CYS A 386 35.94 -1.38 27.16
C CYS A 386 36.90 -2.43 26.60
N ASN A 387 36.46 -3.25 25.63
CA ASN A 387 37.37 -4.04 24.79
C ASN A 387 37.47 -3.43 23.37
N SER A 388 37.46 -2.10 23.28
CA SER A 388 37.89 -1.40 22.07
C SER A 388 39.39 -1.09 22.22
N PRO A 389 40.23 -1.35 21.19
CA PRO A 389 41.63 -0.95 21.19
C PRO A 389 41.86 0.55 21.43
N ALA A 390 40.78 1.35 21.37
CA ALA A 390 40.81 2.81 21.35
C ALA A 390 40.45 3.50 22.67
N VAL A 391 40.29 2.80 23.81
CA VAL A 391 39.99 3.45 25.11
C VAL A 391 40.78 2.79 26.25
N ARG A 392 41.81 3.49 26.77
CA ARG A 392 42.52 3.12 28.02
C ARG A 392 41.89 3.86 29.20
N LEU A 393 41.24 3.13 30.11
CA LEU A 393 40.89 3.66 31.42
C LEU A 393 42.15 3.73 32.29
N LYS A 394 42.45 4.90 32.87
CA LYS A 394 43.51 5.03 33.89
C LYS A 394 43.07 4.27 35.16
N PRO A 395 43.88 3.36 35.72
CA PRO A 395 43.57 2.77 37.01
C PRO A 395 43.74 3.84 38.10
N ASN A 396 42.73 3.98 38.96
CA ASN A 396 42.78 4.79 40.17
C ASN A 396 43.85 4.21 41.12
N MET A 397 44.92 4.96 41.35
CA MET A 397 45.85 4.72 42.46
C MET A 397 45.15 5.07 43.78
N ARG A 398 44.48 4.09 44.39
CA ARG A 398 44.14 4.18 45.82
C ARG A 398 45.41 3.84 46.61
N ASN A 399 45.91 4.84 47.33
CA ASN A 399 46.88 4.70 48.40
C ASN A 399 46.48 3.55 49.34
N ASN A 400 47.26 2.48 49.35
CA ASN A 400 47.37 1.61 50.51
C ASN A 400 48.83 1.22 50.67
N LYS A 401 49.49 1.88 51.64
CA LYS A 401 50.77 1.43 52.17
C LYS A 401 50.57 0.07 52.84
N LYS A 402 51.18 -0.99 52.29
CA LYS A 402 51.66 -2.11 53.08
C LYS A 402 53.02 -2.55 52.55
N THR A 403 54.02 -2.27 53.38
CA THR A 403 55.37 -2.82 53.40
C THR A 403 55.35 -4.35 53.36
N VAL A 404 56.08 -4.93 52.40
CA VAL A 404 56.77 -6.21 52.56
C VAL A 404 58.10 -6.11 51.81
N ILE A 405 59.18 -6.32 52.57
CA ILE A 405 60.57 -6.46 52.11
C ILE A 405 60.80 -7.96 51.87
N VAL A 406 61.34 -8.35 50.70
CA VAL A 406 62.25 -9.51 50.54
C VAL A 406 63.19 -9.24 49.34
N ASP A 407 64.43 -9.66 49.51
CA ASP A 407 65.68 -9.44 48.77
C ASP A 407 65.77 -9.93 47.29
N GLN A 408 66.79 -9.35 46.63
CA GLN A 408 67.52 -9.60 45.37
C GLN A 408 67.85 -11.09 45.00
N PRO A 409 68.49 -11.46 43.83
CA PRO A 409 69.35 -10.65 42.92
C PRO A 409 69.30 -10.88 41.37
N THR A 410 69.85 -9.86 40.68
CA THR A 410 70.57 -9.72 39.38
C THR A 410 70.71 -10.84 38.32
N ARG A 411 70.46 -10.44 37.05
CA ARG A 411 71.27 -10.58 35.80
C ARG A 411 70.53 -9.74 34.73
N GLY A 412 71.07 -8.91 33.85
CA GLY A 412 72.41 -8.63 33.33
C GLY A 412 72.26 -8.33 31.82
N ASN A 413 72.76 -7.17 31.37
CA ASN A 413 73.01 -6.73 29.97
C ASN A 413 71.80 -6.25 29.14
N ILE A 414 71.70 -4.94 28.84
CA ILE A 414 72.36 -4.20 27.73
C ILE A 414 71.98 -4.79 26.37
N ILE A 415 70.99 -4.16 25.71
CA ILE A 415 70.97 -3.62 24.33
C ILE A 415 69.62 -2.83 24.24
N ASP A 416 69.55 -1.83 23.33
CA ASP A 416 68.37 -1.04 22.92
C ASP A 416 68.29 0.44 23.36
N LYS A 417 69.31 1.22 22.98
CA LYS A 417 69.18 2.68 22.84
C LYS A 417 68.38 3.14 21.61
N GLU A 418 68.03 2.24 20.67
CA GLU A 418 67.14 2.53 19.54
C GLU A 418 65.65 2.25 19.83
N ALA A 419 65.35 1.32 20.75
CA ALA A 419 63.96 1.09 21.18
C ALA A 419 63.39 2.29 21.96
N GLU A 420 64.23 3.05 22.69
CA GLU A 420 63.75 4.17 23.52
C GLU A 420 63.32 5.40 22.68
N ALA A 421 63.90 5.59 21.48
CA ALA A 421 63.53 6.66 20.57
C ALA A 421 62.23 6.36 19.82
N VAL A 422 62.05 5.11 19.36
CA VAL A 422 60.80 4.64 18.75
C VAL A 422 59.68 4.62 19.78
N THR A 423 59.96 4.21 21.02
CA THR A 423 58.97 4.21 22.12
C THR A 423 58.59 5.64 22.54
N LYS A 424 59.47 6.64 22.42
CA LYS A 424 59.15 8.06 22.66
C LYS A 424 58.30 8.68 21.55
N VAL A 425 58.50 8.31 20.28
CA VAL A 425 57.66 8.76 19.16
C VAL A 425 56.29 8.07 19.20
N VAL A 426 56.25 6.77 19.46
CA VAL A 426 55.00 6.01 19.68
C VAL A 426 54.25 6.55 20.90
N ASN A 427 54.92 6.86 22.03
CA ASN A 427 54.26 7.49 23.18
C ASN A 427 53.80 8.93 22.95
N LYS A 428 54.40 9.66 21.98
CA LYS A 428 53.96 11.01 21.61
C LYS A 428 52.74 10.97 20.67
N ILE A 429 52.63 9.94 19.83
CA ILE A 429 51.44 9.66 18.99
C ILE A 429 50.31 9.05 19.82
N VAL A 430 50.62 8.27 20.87
CA VAL A 430 49.66 7.63 21.81
C VAL A 430 49.08 8.60 22.86
N LYS A 431 49.51 9.88 22.89
CA LYS A 431 48.93 10.93 23.75
C LYS A 431 47.67 11.58 23.17
N ASN A 432 47.35 11.35 21.90
CA ASN A 432 46.07 11.78 21.35
C ASN A 432 45.02 10.73 21.69
N GLY A 433 44.25 11.00 22.74
CA GLY A 433 43.05 10.25 23.07
C GLY A 433 42.11 10.16 21.86
N ASN A 434 41.23 9.15 21.88
CA ASN A 434 40.22 9.00 20.85
C ASN A 434 39.28 10.22 20.93
N LYS A 435 39.26 11.10 19.92
CA LYS A 435 38.40 12.31 19.87
C LYS A 435 36.91 12.02 20.14
N PHE A 436 36.48 10.77 19.95
CA PHE A 436 35.10 10.32 20.16
C PHE A 436 34.71 10.10 21.64
N THR A 437 35.70 9.90 22.51
CA THR A 437 35.49 9.67 23.96
C THR A 437 36.26 10.66 24.84
N ASP A 438 37.02 11.56 24.22
CA ASP A 438 37.81 12.58 24.92
C ASP A 438 36.86 13.52 25.68
N GLY A 439 36.93 13.49 27.02
CA GLY A 439 36.04 14.24 27.92
C GLY A 439 34.94 13.44 28.61
N LEU A 440 34.75 12.15 28.29
CA LEU A 440 33.77 11.30 28.99
C LEU A 440 34.36 10.76 30.30
N ASP A 441 33.90 11.28 31.43
CA ASP A 441 34.18 10.74 32.76
C ASP A 441 32.92 10.00 33.26
N ILE A 442 33.01 8.66 33.41
CA ILE A 442 31.89 7.81 33.85
C ILE A 442 31.26 8.33 35.15
N ASN A 443 32.05 8.97 36.00
CA ASN A 443 31.59 9.51 37.28
C ASN A 443 30.86 10.85 37.16
N LYS A 444 30.90 11.52 36.00
CA LYS A 444 30.23 12.80 35.72
C LYS A 444 29.01 12.70 34.80
N ILE A 445 28.81 11.56 34.12
CA ILE A 445 27.71 11.37 33.17
C ILE A 445 26.47 10.88 33.92
N SER A 446 25.60 11.82 34.30
CA SER A 446 24.32 11.52 34.95
C SER A 446 23.22 11.17 33.92
N ASP A 447 23.29 11.72 32.71
CA ASP A 447 22.30 11.59 31.64
C ASP A 447 22.87 10.85 30.41
N TRP A 448 22.64 9.53 30.36
CA TRP A 448 23.06 8.68 29.24
C TRP A 448 22.33 9.01 27.94
N VAL A 449 21.11 9.54 28.04
CA VAL A 449 20.28 9.86 26.88
C VAL A 449 20.87 11.07 26.15
N ALA A 450 21.31 12.10 26.89
CA ALA A 450 21.98 13.27 26.32
C ALA A 450 23.25 12.89 25.55
N GLU A 451 24.01 11.90 26.02
CA GLU A 451 25.25 11.46 25.37
C GLU A 451 25.03 10.69 24.06
N LEU A 452 23.99 9.86 24.00
CA LEU A 452 23.67 9.06 22.81
C LEU A 452 22.96 9.88 21.72
N ARG A 453 22.18 10.89 22.11
CA ARG A 453 21.33 11.69 21.21
C ARG A 453 22.08 12.32 20.02
N PRO A 454 23.27 12.92 20.16
CA PRO A 454 24.01 13.47 19.02
C PRO A 454 24.40 12.41 17.99
N SER A 455 24.85 11.22 18.44
CA SER A 455 25.28 10.15 17.53
C SER A 455 24.08 9.52 16.81
N MET A 456 22.94 9.36 17.49
CA MET A 456 21.68 8.94 16.88
C MET A 456 21.19 9.95 15.83
N ARG A 457 21.26 11.26 16.13
CA ARG A 457 20.88 12.33 15.19
C ARG A 457 21.75 12.30 13.93
N LYS A 458 23.07 12.15 14.08
CA LYS A 458 23.99 12.04 12.93
C LYS A 458 23.68 10.81 12.07
N LEU A 459 23.44 9.65 12.69
CA LEU A 459 23.09 8.43 11.97
C LEU A 459 21.77 8.59 11.20
N ARG A 460 20.74 9.17 11.82
CA ARG A 460 19.47 9.46 11.14
C ARG A 460 19.66 10.39 9.94
N LEU A 461 20.38 11.49 10.12
CA LEU A 461 20.64 12.45 9.03
C LEU A 461 21.42 11.80 7.86
N ALA A 462 22.40 10.95 8.15
CA ALA A 462 23.15 10.24 7.12
C ALA A 462 22.25 9.26 6.33
N MET A 463 21.35 8.55 7.02
CA MET A 463 20.35 7.68 6.38
C MET A 463 19.31 8.47 5.57
N ASP A 464 18.95 9.69 6.01
CA ASP A 464 18.09 10.60 5.26
C ASP A 464 18.80 11.07 3.98
N GLY A 465 20.10 11.36 4.06
CA GLY A 465 20.96 11.64 2.90
C GLY A 465 20.95 10.51 1.88
N LEU A 466 21.14 9.26 2.32
CA LEU A 466 21.03 8.10 1.42
C LEU A 466 19.64 8.03 0.75
N LEU A 467 18.56 8.20 1.52
CA LEU A 467 17.21 8.15 0.95
C LEU A 467 16.97 9.28 -0.08
N LYS A 468 17.55 10.46 0.12
CA LYS A 468 17.53 11.56 -0.87
C LYS A 468 18.21 11.15 -2.16
N THR A 469 19.44 10.64 -2.07
CA THR A 469 20.24 10.21 -3.22
C THR A 469 19.54 9.09 -3.96
N ALA A 470 19.00 8.09 -3.25
CA ALA A 470 18.21 7.02 -3.84
C ALA A 470 17.01 7.52 -4.65
N ARG A 471 16.25 8.48 -4.08
CA ARG A 471 15.11 9.12 -4.77
C ARG A 471 15.54 9.94 -5.97
N LEU A 472 16.69 10.61 -5.90
CA LEU A 472 17.26 11.37 -7.01
C LEU A 472 17.62 10.45 -8.17
N THR A 473 18.38 9.39 -7.90
CA THR A 473 18.75 8.37 -8.89
C THR A 473 17.53 7.74 -9.55
N HIS A 474 16.53 7.33 -8.76
CA HIS A 474 15.27 6.84 -9.31
C HIS A 474 14.58 7.89 -10.20
N SER A 475 14.57 9.17 -9.80
CA SER A 475 13.95 10.24 -10.58
C SER A 475 14.66 10.47 -11.91
N VAL A 476 16.00 10.39 -11.93
CA VAL A 476 16.80 10.50 -13.16
C VAL A 476 16.44 9.39 -14.15
N PHE A 477 16.46 8.12 -13.70
CA PHE A 477 16.09 7.02 -14.59
C PHE A 477 14.63 7.09 -15.06
N ARG A 478 13.72 7.63 -14.23
CA ARG A 478 12.33 7.88 -14.66
C ARG A 478 12.24 8.92 -15.76
N VAL A 479 13.04 10.00 -15.72
CA VAL A 479 13.10 11.02 -16.79
C VAL A 479 13.66 10.44 -18.09
N GLN A 480 14.57 9.47 -17.99
CA GLN A 480 15.12 8.75 -19.14
C GLN A 480 14.16 7.72 -19.75
N GLU A 481 13.06 7.38 -19.06
CA GLU A 481 12.07 6.43 -19.55
C GLU A 481 11.34 6.95 -20.80
N SER A 482 11.15 6.08 -21.80
CA SER A 482 10.39 6.49 -22.98
C SER A 482 8.93 6.82 -22.62
N PRO A 483 8.33 7.88 -23.20
CA PRO A 483 6.95 8.29 -22.91
C PRO A 483 5.91 7.19 -23.06
N LYS A 484 6.03 6.39 -24.13
CA LYS A 484 5.09 5.32 -24.43
C LYS A 484 5.11 4.24 -23.34
N VAL A 485 6.29 3.94 -22.80
CA VAL A 485 6.46 2.96 -21.71
C VAL A 485 5.95 3.56 -20.39
N ALA A 486 6.34 4.80 -20.06
CA ALA A 486 5.86 5.52 -18.87
C ALA A 486 4.33 5.61 -18.83
N GLN A 487 3.70 5.90 -19.98
CA GLN A 487 2.24 5.93 -20.12
C GLN A 487 1.62 4.55 -19.86
N ARG A 488 2.18 3.47 -20.43
CA ARG A 488 1.69 2.11 -20.21
C ARG A 488 1.77 1.74 -18.72
N PHE A 489 2.88 2.03 -18.04
CA PHE A 489 3.02 1.81 -16.59
C PHE A 489 1.96 2.57 -15.80
N CYS A 490 1.71 3.83 -16.14
CA CYS A 490 0.68 4.67 -15.53
C CYS A 490 -0.72 4.03 -15.65
N ASN A 491 -1.07 3.61 -16.87
CA ASN A 491 -2.38 3.02 -17.17
C ASN A 491 -2.59 1.69 -16.43
N VAL A 492 -1.55 0.83 -16.40
CA VAL A 492 -1.59 -0.45 -15.68
C VAL A 492 -1.69 -0.22 -14.17
N ARG A 493 -0.95 0.74 -13.62
CA ARG A 493 -1.02 1.11 -12.21
C ARG A 493 -2.44 1.56 -11.84
N TYR A 494 -3.01 2.50 -12.58
CA TYR A 494 -4.35 3.00 -12.31
C TYR A 494 -5.41 1.90 -12.38
N ARG A 495 -5.39 1.07 -13.44
CA ARG A 495 -6.31 -0.08 -13.56
C ARG A 495 -6.15 -1.06 -12.39
N ARG A 496 -4.92 -1.36 -11.97
CA ARG A 496 -4.64 -2.24 -10.84
C ARG A 496 -5.15 -1.66 -9.52
N ASP A 497 -5.03 -0.35 -9.33
CA ASP A 497 -5.53 0.32 -8.11
C ASP A 497 -7.06 0.34 -8.04
N VAL A 498 -7.75 0.53 -9.18
CA VAL A 498 -9.21 0.37 -9.26
C VAL A 498 -9.63 -1.03 -8.84
N CYS A 499 -9.04 -2.07 -9.45
CA CYS A 499 -9.40 -3.46 -9.17
C CYS A 499 -9.07 -3.84 -7.72
N PHE A 500 -7.91 -3.40 -7.22
CA PHE A 500 -7.48 -3.64 -5.85
C PHE A 500 -8.36 -2.94 -4.82
N SER A 501 -8.81 -1.71 -5.08
CA SER A 501 -9.74 -1.01 -4.19
C SER A 501 -11.07 -1.75 -4.04
N GLN A 502 -11.62 -2.28 -5.14
CA GLN A 502 -12.83 -3.09 -5.11
C GLN A 502 -12.62 -4.40 -4.31
N ALA A 503 -11.48 -5.07 -4.50
CA ALA A 503 -11.13 -6.29 -3.80
C ALA A 503 -10.95 -6.05 -2.29
N LEU A 504 -10.18 -5.02 -1.92
CA LEU A 504 -9.89 -4.68 -0.52
C LEU A 504 -11.17 -4.26 0.22
N THR A 505 -12.02 -3.45 -0.42
CA THR A 505 -13.33 -3.06 0.15
C THR A 505 -14.19 -4.28 0.45
N SER A 506 -14.23 -5.24 -0.47
CA SER A 506 -14.98 -6.49 -0.30
C SER A 506 -14.41 -7.32 0.86
N LEU A 507 -13.09 -7.47 0.93
CA LEU A 507 -12.42 -8.21 2.01
C LEU A 507 -12.64 -7.57 3.38
N VAL A 508 -12.48 -6.25 3.48
CA VAL A 508 -12.73 -5.50 4.72
C VAL A 508 -14.19 -5.65 5.16
N THR A 509 -15.14 -5.63 4.22
CA THR A 509 -16.57 -5.88 4.51
C THR A 509 -16.78 -7.25 5.14
N ALA A 510 -16.14 -8.30 4.59
CA ALA A 510 -16.21 -9.65 5.13
C ALA A 510 -15.61 -9.76 6.53
N LEU A 511 -14.44 -9.16 6.74
CA LEU A 511 -13.76 -9.12 8.04
C LEU A 511 -14.62 -8.39 9.07
N MET A 512 -15.16 -7.22 8.73
CA MET A 512 -16.05 -6.47 9.62
C MET A 512 -17.31 -7.26 9.97
N ALA A 513 -17.95 -7.90 8.99
CA ALA A 513 -19.08 -8.78 9.25
C ALA A 513 -18.72 -9.95 10.19
N LYS A 514 -17.54 -10.56 10.00
CA LYS A 514 -17.05 -11.65 10.84
C LYS A 514 -16.74 -11.19 12.28
N LEU A 515 -16.18 -9.98 12.44
CA LEU A 515 -15.78 -9.44 13.74
C LEU A 515 -16.97 -8.89 14.56
N TRP A 516 -17.94 -8.27 13.90
CA TRP A 516 -19.06 -7.58 14.58
C TRP A 516 -20.36 -8.37 14.61
N CYS A 517 -20.60 -9.23 13.63
CA CYS A 517 -21.89 -9.87 13.45
C CYS A 517 -21.89 -11.36 13.81
N HIS A 518 -20.80 -11.87 14.40
CA HIS A 518 -20.68 -13.23 14.94
C HIS A 518 -20.37 -13.19 16.44
N LYS A 519 -20.68 -14.29 17.14
CA LYS A 519 -20.29 -14.45 18.55
C LYS A 519 -18.75 -14.49 18.63
N PRO A 520 -18.15 -13.83 19.64
CA PRO A 520 -16.70 -13.90 19.87
C PRO A 520 -16.23 -15.36 20.02
N ASP A 521 -15.25 -15.75 19.21
CA ASP A 521 -14.68 -17.10 19.20
C ASP A 521 -13.17 -17.04 19.52
N PRO A 522 -12.73 -17.56 20.68
CA PRO A 522 -11.31 -17.62 21.04
C PRO A 522 -10.45 -18.39 20.02
N ASN A 523 -11.02 -19.38 19.33
CA ASN A 523 -10.31 -20.12 18.29
C ASN A 523 -10.08 -19.24 17.06
N TYR A 524 -11.04 -18.38 16.71
CA TYR A 524 -10.88 -17.39 15.65
C TYR A 524 -9.78 -16.39 15.98
N VAL A 525 -9.72 -15.86 17.21
CA VAL A 525 -8.62 -14.98 17.65
C VAL A 525 -7.26 -15.69 17.58
N THR A 526 -7.20 -16.95 18.02
CA THR A 526 -5.99 -17.79 17.90
C THR A 526 -5.56 -17.96 16.44
N MET A 527 -6.50 -18.22 15.54
CA MET A 527 -6.23 -18.31 14.11
C MET A 527 -5.73 -16.99 13.54
N LEU A 528 -6.36 -15.86 13.87
CA LEU A 528 -5.94 -14.53 13.41
C LEU A 528 -4.47 -14.29 13.78
N ASN A 529 -4.09 -14.53 15.04
CA ASN A 529 -2.73 -14.28 15.51
C ASN A 529 -1.69 -15.28 14.97
N GLY A 530 -2.07 -16.54 14.73
CA GLY A 530 -1.12 -17.59 14.34
C GLY A 530 -0.97 -17.81 12.83
N LEU A 531 -2.01 -17.51 12.05
CA LEU A 531 -2.07 -17.87 10.62
C LEU A 531 -2.76 -16.82 9.74
N GLY A 532 -3.72 -16.08 10.29
CA GLY A 532 -4.62 -15.23 9.54
C GLY A 532 -5.77 -16.03 8.88
N PRO A 533 -6.86 -15.37 8.49
CA PRO A 533 -8.02 -16.07 7.94
C PRO A 533 -7.81 -16.42 6.46
N LEU A 534 -8.36 -17.56 6.05
CA LEU A 534 -8.53 -17.93 4.65
C LEU A 534 -9.63 -17.05 4.02
N ALA A 535 -9.41 -16.53 2.82
CA ALA A 535 -10.43 -15.86 2.03
C ALA A 535 -10.64 -16.61 0.71
N HIS A 536 -11.78 -17.30 0.58
CA HIS A 536 -12.12 -18.06 -0.62
C HIS A 536 -13.00 -17.23 -1.56
N PHE A 537 -12.43 -16.89 -2.72
CA PHE A 537 -13.11 -16.25 -3.83
C PHE A 537 -13.54 -17.30 -4.85
N GLU A 538 -14.85 -17.48 -5.01
CA GLU A 538 -15.42 -18.23 -6.12
C GLU A 538 -15.69 -17.29 -7.29
N GLY A 539 -15.16 -17.65 -8.45
CA GLY A 539 -15.39 -16.98 -9.73
C GLY A 539 -16.23 -17.82 -10.69
N LEU A 540 -17.20 -17.17 -11.33
CA LEU A 540 -18.03 -17.77 -12.38
C LEU A 540 -17.80 -17.07 -13.73
N LEU A 541 -16.62 -16.48 -13.92
CA LEU A 541 -16.24 -15.79 -15.15
C LEU A 541 -15.86 -16.81 -16.21
N SER A 542 -16.31 -16.59 -17.43
CA SER A 542 -15.96 -17.46 -18.55
C SER A 542 -14.58 -17.06 -19.06
N TYR A 543 -13.72 -18.05 -19.26
CA TYR A 543 -12.41 -17.84 -19.87
C TYR A 543 -12.54 -17.63 -21.40
N TYR A 544 -13.42 -16.73 -21.82
CA TYR A 544 -13.67 -16.37 -23.21
C TYR A 544 -14.10 -14.91 -23.38
N GLY A 545 -13.76 -14.33 -24.54
CA GLY A 545 -14.14 -12.97 -24.91
C GLY A 545 -13.77 -11.93 -23.85
N ASN A 546 -14.70 -11.01 -23.58
CA ASN A 546 -14.48 -9.90 -22.64
C ASN A 546 -14.31 -10.34 -21.17
N GLU A 547 -14.69 -11.57 -20.80
CA GLU A 547 -14.57 -12.04 -19.41
C GLU A 547 -13.17 -12.59 -19.08
N ILE A 548 -12.33 -12.89 -20.08
CA ILE A 548 -10.90 -13.24 -19.86
C ILE A 548 -10.18 -12.07 -19.19
N ASP A 549 -10.44 -10.85 -19.65
CA ASP A 549 -9.79 -9.66 -19.11
C ASP A 549 -10.25 -9.36 -17.69
N MET A 550 -11.54 -9.57 -17.41
CA MET A 550 -12.09 -9.46 -16.06
C MET A 550 -11.49 -10.51 -15.12
N TRP A 551 -11.30 -11.73 -15.62
CA TRP A 551 -10.63 -12.78 -14.87
C TRP A 551 -9.19 -12.41 -14.57
N GLY A 552 -8.45 -11.86 -15.56
CA GLY A 552 -7.08 -11.39 -15.37
C GLY A 552 -6.98 -10.25 -14.37
N ASP A 553 -7.91 -9.29 -14.42
CA ASP A 553 -8.00 -8.21 -13.44
C ASP A 553 -8.25 -8.74 -12.02
N MET A 554 -9.24 -9.64 -11.90
CA MET A 554 -9.67 -10.21 -10.63
C MET A 554 -8.59 -11.07 -9.99
N SER A 555 -7.90 -11.90 -10.77
CA SER A 555 -6.77 -12.72 -10.29
C SER A 555 -5.66 -11.87 -9.69
N VAL A 556 -5.27 -10.77 -10.36
CA VAL A 556 -4.22 -9.86 -9.85
C VAL A 556 -4.69 -9.13 -8.60
N ALA A 557 -5.93 -8.61 -8.60
CA ALA A 557 -6.47 -7.88 -7.46
C ALA A 557 -6.60 -8.75 -6.20
N ILE A 558 -6.97 -10.03 -6.36
CA ILE A 558 -7.07 -10.99 -5.25
C ILE A 558 -5.69 -11.35 -4.70
N GLU A 559 -4.70 -11.61 -5.56
CA GLU A 559 -3.33 -11.92 -5.10
C GLU A 559 -2.75 -10.75 -4.30
N ASP A 560 -3.02 -9.51 -4.72
CA ASP A 560 -2.56 -8.31 -4.03
C ASP A 560 -3.06 -8.19 -2.58
N LEU A 561 -4.20 -8.79 -2.23
CA LEU A 561 -4.74 -8.78 -0.87
C LEU A 561 -3.79 -9.41 0.15
N ARG A 562 -2.92 -10.33 -0.28
CA ARG A 562 -1.91 -10.97 0.58
C ARG A 562 -0.90 -9.96 1.14
N THR A 563 -0.69 -8.84 0.45
CA THR A 563 0.29 -7.81 0.83
C THR A 563 -0.21 -6.88 1.93
N VAL A 564 -1.51 -6.92 2.25
CA VAL A 564 -2.13 -6.01 3.21
C VAL A 564 -1.98 -6.55 4.63
N LEU A 565 -1.49 -5.71 5.53
CA LEU A 565 -1.44 -6.00 6.97
C LEU A 565 -2.72 -5.49 7.63
N PHE A 566 -3.44 -6.37 8.32
CA PHE A 566 -4.59 -6.00 9.14
C PHE A 566 -4.17 -5.91 10.60
N ILE A 567 -4.69 -4.92 11.32
CA ILE A 567 -4.43 -4.73 12.76
C ILE A 567 -5.78 -4.56 13.45
N LEU A 568 -6.04 -5.34 14.49
CA LEU A 568 -7.22 -5.15 15.32
C LEU A 568 -6.99 -3.97 16.27
N VAL A 569 -7.95 -3.04 16.29
CA VAL A 569 -7.96 -1.90 17.21
C VAL A 569 -9.24 -1.90 18.01
N ARG A 570 -9.18 -1.49 19.28
CA ARG A 570 -10.38 -1.34 20.10
C ARG A 570 -11.28 -0.28 19.47
N SER A 571 -12.56 -0.60 19.28
CA SER A 571 -13.53 0.39 18.78
C SER A 571 -13.60 1.59 19.74
N PRO A 572 -13.66 2.84 19.23
CA PRO A 572 -13.96 4.01 20.04
C PRO A 572 -15.33 3.87 20.73
N SER A 573 -15.55 4.67 21.78
CA SER A 573 -16.86 4.75 22.42
C SER A 573 -17.93 5.12 21.39
N PRO A 574 -19.13 4.47 21.42
CA PRO A 574 -20.25 4.82 20.53
C PRO A 574 -20.68 6.28 20.59
N SER A 575 -20.33 7.00 21.66
CA SER A 575 -20.55 8.45 21.80
C SER A 575 -19.68 9.30 20.87
N THR A 576 -18.53 8.79 20.46
CA THR A 576 -17.53 9.51 19.64
C THR A 576 -17.60 9.07 18.18
N GLU A 577 -17.68 7.77 17.92
CA GLU A 577 -17.94 7.23 16.60
C GLU A 577 -19.14 6.27 16.67
N PRO A 578 -20.31 6.64 16.11
CA PRO A 578 -21.50 5.79 16.18
C PRO A 578 -21.38 4.51 15.35
N TYR A 579 -20.48 4.48 14.37
CA TYR A 579 -20.24 3.34 13.49
C TYR A 579 -18.76 2.97 13.46
N PRO A 580 -18.41 1.68 13.67
CA PRO A 580 -17.03 1.24 13.65
C PRO A 580 -16.46 1.32 12.23
N THR A 581 -15.57 2.27 11.99
CA THR A 581 -15.06 2.55 10.64
C THR A 581 -13.61 2.06 10.48
N PRO A 582 -13.33 1.15 9.52
CA PRO A 582 -11.96 0.75 9.20
C PRO A 582 -11.11 1.92 8.72
N ARG A 583 -9.83 1.95 9.09
CA ARG A 583 -8.89 2.99 8.65
C ARG A 583 -7.78 2.40 7.80
N VAL A 584 -7.56 2.99 6.63
CA VAL A 584 -6.48 2.59 5.70
C VAL A 584 -5.33 3.57 5.82
N THR A 585 -4.11 3.06 5.96
CA THR A 585 -2.87 3.85 6.08
C THR A 585 -1.73 3.19 5.29
N GLY A 586 -0.64 3.92 5.09
CA GLY A 586 0.55 3.41 4.42
C GLY A 586 0.57 3.67 2.92
N THR A 587 1.31 2.83 2.19
CA THR A 587 1.53 2.97 0.74
C THR A 587 1.02 1.75 0.00
N ARG A 588 0.97 1.82 -1.33
CA ARG A 588 0.53 0.69 -2.17
C ARG A 588 1.30 -0.61 -1.96
N ASN A 589 2.57 -0.53 -1.53
CA ASN A 589 3.47 -1.66 -1.29
C ASN A 589 3.51 -2.10 0.19
N SER A 590 2.95 -1.29 1.10
CA SER A 590 2.92 -1.55 2.53
C SER A 590 1.67 -0.89 3.10
N LEU A 591 0.52 -1.50 2.81
CA LEU A 591 -0.79 -0.99 3.17
C LEU A 591 -1.24 -1.65 4.46
N VAL A 592 -1.68 -0.82 5.41
CA VAL A 592 -2.15 -1.27 6.72
C VAL A 592 -3.61 -0.88 6.90
N VAL A 593 -4.45 -1.85 7.26
CA VAL A 593 -5.86 -1.63 7.59
C VAL A 593 -6.10 -1.86 9.08
N SER A 594 -6.47 -0.82 9.78
CA SER A 594 -6.92 -0.91 11.17
C SER A 594 -8.40 -1.27 11.20
N LEU A 595 -8.73 -2.39 11.85
CA LEU A 595 -10.08 -2.93 11.97
C LEU A 595 -10.59 -2.70 13.39
N PRO A 596 -11.58 -1.82 13.61
CA PRO A 596 -12.21 -1.67 14.91
C PRO A 596 -12.94 -2.95 15.30
N VAL A 597 -12.79 -3.37 16.54
CA VAL A 597 -13.44 -4.58 17.10
C VAL A 597 -14.31 -4.24 18.32
N PRO A 598 -15.41 -5.00 18.54
CA PRO A 598 -16.26 -4.82 19.72
C PRO A 598 -15.52 -5.22 21.00
N ASP A 599 -15.91 -4.63 22.13
CA ASP A 599 -15.29 -4.89 23.44
C ASP A 599 -15.30 -6.39 23.81
N SER A 600 -16.35 -7.11 23.44
CA SER A 600 -16.49 -8.55 23.69
C SER A 600 -15.46 -9.42 22.97
N LEU A 601 -14.99 -8.97 21.80
CA LEU A 601 -13.90 -9.64 21.09
C LEU A 601 -12.54 -9.17 21.61
N HIS A 602 -12.41 -7.87 21.89
CA HIS A 602 -11.19 -7.28 22.43
C HIS A 602 -10.82 -7.91 23.78
N SER A 603 -11.80 -8.25 24.63
CA SER A 603 -11.56 -8.93 25.91
C SER A 603 -10.98 -10.34 25.79
N LEU A 604 -11.07 -10.97 24.61
CA LEU A 604 -10.43 -12.27 24.34
C LEU A 604 -8.95 -12.14 23.97
N ILE A 605 -8.49 -10.92 23.67
CA ILE A 605 -7.09 -10.63 23.33
C ILE A 605 -6.33 -10.40 24.64
N PRO A 606 -5.23 -11.14 24.91
CA PRO A 606 -4.44 -10.94 26.13
C PRO A 606 -3.96 -9.49 26.27
N SER A 607 -4.08 -8.93 27.47
CA SER A 607 -3.66 -7.56 27.77
C SER A 607 -2.20 -7.34 27.39
N ARG A 608 -1.96 -6.35 26.48
CA ARG A 608 -0.68 -5.97 25.82
C ARG A 608 -0.37 -6.61 24.47
N GLN A 609 -1.18 -7.54 23.97
CA GLN A 609 -0.96 -8.12 22.63
C GLN A 609 -1.72 -7.35 21.55
N THR A 610 -1.01 -6.85 20.55
CA THR A 610 -1.62 -6.36 19.31
C THR A 610 -1.82 -7.54 18.35
N VAL A 611 -3.05 -7.79 17.93
CA VAL A 611 -3.34 -8.81 16.91
C VAL A 611 -3.19 -8.17 15.54
N SER A 612 -2.18 -8.62 14.79
CA SER A 612 -1.98 -8.26 13.39
C SER A 612 -1.87 -9.52 12.54
N PHE A 613 -2.36 -9.46 11.31
CA PHE A 613 -2.41 -10.62 10.42
C PHE A 613 -2.45 -10.24 8.95
N HIS A 614 -2.03 -11.17 8.11
CA HIS A 614 -2.31 -11.16 6.68
C HIS A 614 -3.45 -12.12 6.37
N VAL A 615 -4.12 -11.93 5.24
CA VAL A 615 -5.14 -12.85 4.73
C VAL A 615 -4.48 -13.81 3.75
N THR A 616 -4.91 -15.07 3.73
CA THR A 616 -4.55 -16.02 2.66
C THR A 616 -5.69 -16.09 1.65
N PRO A 617 -5.62 -15.36 0.51
CA PRO A 617 -6.63 -15.44 -0.53
C PRO A 617 -6.43 -16.70 -1.39
N VAL A 618 -7.53 -17.34 -1.78
CA VAL A 618 -7.57 -18.38 -2.82
C VAL A 618 -8.70 -18.08 -3.79
N PHE A 619 -8.45 -18.22 -5.09
CA PHE A 619 -9.39 -17.93 -6.16
C PHE A 619 -9.63 -19.16 -7.04
N PHE A 620 -10.82 -19.75 -6.95
CA PHE A 620 -11.24 -20.83 -7.83
C PHE A 620 -12.25 -20.30 -8.83
N ASN A 621 -11.99 -20.47 -10.13
CA ASN A 621 -12.87 -19.98 -11.19
C ASN A 621 -13.33 -21.10 -12.12
N ILE A 622 -14.64 -21.22 -12.30
CA ILE A 622 -15.27 -22.11 -13.30
C ILE A 622 -16.40 -21.34 -13.99
N GLY A 623 -16.22 -21.00 -15.26
CA GLY A 623 -17.30 -20.45 -16.07
C GLY A 623 -18.42 -21.47 -16.30
N ILE A 624 -19.67 -21.05 -16.17
CA ILE A 624 -20.85 -21.96 -16.24
C ILE A 624 -21.78 -21.69 -17.43
N ASN A 625 -21.50 -20.67 -18.25
CA ASN A 625 -22.39 -20.23 -19.31
C ASN A 625 -21.99 -20.77 -20.71
N GLU A 626 -22.67 -20.30 -21.75
CA GLU A 626 -22.41 -20.63 -23.15
C GLU A 626 -20.97 -20.28 -23.58
N MET A 627 -20.45 -19.14 -23.14
CA MET A 627 -19.09 -18.69 -23.45
C MET A 627 -18.03 -19.59 -22.80
N ALA A 628 -18.33 -20.19 -21.65
CA ALA A 628 -17.46 -21.19 -21.04
C ALA A 628 -17.43 -22.48 -21.87
N THR A 629 -18.59 -22.92 -22.36
CA THR A 629 -18.69 -24.07 -23.28
C THR A 629 -17.88 -23.83 -24.56
N LEU A 630 -17.90 -22.62 -25.09
CA LEU A 630 -17.07 -22.22 -26.23
C LEU A 630 -15.58 -22.26 -25.91
N ALA A 631 -15.15 -21.72 -24.75
CA ALA A 631 -13.75 -21.77 -24.33
C ALA A 631 -13.22 -23.21 -24.22
N GLU A 632 -14.01 -24.11 -23.65
CA GLU A 632 -13.66 -25.53 -23.53
C GLU A 632 -13.55 -26.20 -24.89
N SER A 633 -14.51 -25.93 -25.79
CA SER A 633 -14.50 -26.48 -27.15
C SER A 633 -13.28 -26.02 -27.96
N LEU A 634 -12.77 -24.83 -27.68
CA LEU A 634 -11.55 -24.26 -28.27
C LEU A 634 -10.27 -24.63 -27.51
N GLY A 635 -10.34 -25.41 -26.43
CA GLY A 635 -9.19 -25.80 -25.61
C GLY A 635 -8.46 -24.63 -24.95
N SER A 636 -9.14 -23.50 -24.76
CA SER A 636 -8.56 -22.23 -24.28
C SER A 636 -8.52 -22.10 -22.76
N THR A 637 -9.05 -23.06 -22.01
CA THR A 637 -9.23 -23.03 -20.55
C THR A 637 -7.99 -23.40 -19.74
N LYS A 638 -6.91 -23.88 -20.38
CA LYS A 638 -5.68 -24.34 -19.70
C LYS A 638 -5.12 -23.34 -18.66
N PRO A 639 -5.08 -22.01 -18.91
CA PRO A 639 -4.60 -21.07 -17.89
C PRO A 639 -5.51 -20.98 -16.66
N GLN A 640 -6.83 -21.10 -16.85
CA GLN A 640 -7.81 -21.16 -15.75
C GLN A 640 -7.61 -22.46 -14.93
N GLU A 641 -7.44 -23.59 -15.60
CA GLU A 641 -7.18 -24.89 -14.96
C GLU A 641 -5.89 -24.85 -14.13
N ARG A 642 -4.80 -24.34 -14.71
CA ARG A 642 -3.53 -24.15 -14.01
C ARG A 642 -3.69 -23.24 -12.79
N SER A 643 -4.41 -22.13 -12.94
CA SER A 643 -4.68 -21.23 -11.82
C SER A 643 -5.48 -21.91 -10.70
N ASN A 644 -6.45 -22.77 -11.02
CA ASN A 644 -7.17 -23.55 -10.01
C ASN A 644 -6.25 -24.57 -9.30
N ILE A 645 -5.29 -25.18 -10.00
CA ILE A 645 -4.27 -26.05 -9.40
C ILE A 645 -3.38 -25.25 -8.44
N ASP A 646 -2.85 -24.11 -8.87
CA ASP A 646 -2.00 -23.24 -8.03
C ASP A 646 -2.77 -22.78 -6.76
N ASN A 647 -4.07 -22.49 -6.88
CA ASN A 647 -4.92 -22.12 -5.75
C ASN A 647 -5.24 -23.30 -4.83
N PHE A 648 -5.35 -24.51 -5.36
CA PHE A 648 -5.43 -25.73 -4.56
C PHE A 648 -4.16 -25.96 -3.74
N GLU A 649 -2.98 -25.81 -4.33
CA GLU A 649 -1.71 -25.96 -3.61
C GLU A 649 -1.61 -24.97 -2.44
N ARG A 650 -1.98 -23.70 -2.68
CA ARG A 650 -2.05 -22.66 -1.64
C ARG A 650 -3.04 -23.01 -0.54
N LEU A 651 -4.25 -23.49 -0.89
CA LEU A 651 -5.26 -23.92 0.08
C LEU A 651 -4.78 -25.11 0.91
N ASN A 652 -4.15 -26.09 0.27
CA ASN A 652 -3.60 -27.26 0.94
C ASN A 652 -2.48 -26.88 1.92
N GLU A 653 -1.57 -25.97 1.52
CA GLU A 653 -0.55 -25.44 2.42
C GLU A 653 -1.17 -24.72 3.62
N TYR A 654 -2.19 -23.89 3.39
CA TYR A 654 -2.93 -23.24 4.47
C TYR A 654 -3.54 -24.27 5.42
N TYR A 655 -4.21 -25.31 4.89
CA TYR A 655 -4.79 -26.39 5.69
C TYR A 655 -3.74 -27.13 6.54
N LEU A 656 -2.58 -27.45 5.97
CA LEU A 656 -1.49 -28.10 6.69
C LEU A 656 -0.96 -27.25 7.84
N ARG A 657 -0.89 -25.92 7.67
CA ARG A 657 -0.54 -24.98 8.74
C ARG A 657 -1.65 -24.84 9.77
N TYR A 658 -2.91 -24.75 9.34
CA TYR A 658 -4.08 -24.69 10.21
C TYR A 658 -4.15 -25.90 11.15
N LYS A 659 -3.90 -27.11 10.63
CA LYS A 659 -3.85 -28.35 11.42
C LYS A 659 -2.82 -28.29 12.57
N LYS A 660 -1.69 -27.59 12.37
CA LYS A 660 -0.64 -27.45 13.40
C LYS A 660 -1.07 -26.56 14.58
N LEU A 661 -2.08 -25.70 14.40
CA LEU A 661 -2.60 -24.84 15.47
C LEU A 661 -3.43 -25.61 16.52
N LYS A 662 -3.73 -26.91 16.30
CA LYS A 662 -4.54 -27.77 17.19
C LYS A 662 -5.92 -27.21 17.56
N ILE A 663 -6.44 -26.25 16.78
CA ILE A 663 -7.77 -25.66 16.95
C ILE A 663 -8.86 -26.75 16.85
N LEU A 664 -8.71 -27.67 15.89
CA LEU A 664 -9.67 -28.75 15.63
C LEU A 664 -9.78 -29.75 16.81
N ASP A 665 -8.71 -29.93 17.59
CA ASP A 665 -8.69 -30.85 18.73
C ASP A 665 -9.40 -30.25 19.95
N ASN A 666 -9.37 -28.92 20.11
CA ASN A 666 -10.09 -28.20 21.17
C ASN A 666 -11.61 -28.12 20.88
N ALA A 667 -12.00 -27.92 19.62
CA ALA A 667 -13.41 -27.84 19.21
C ALA A 667 -14.16 -29.17 19.42
N ARG A 668 -13.49 -30.31 19.22
CA ARG A 668 -14.04 -31.66 19.47
C ARG A 668 -14.21 -32.01 20.95
N ARG A 669 -13.50 -31.33 21.87
CA ARG A 669 -13.68 -31.51 23.32
C ARG A 669 -14.88 -30.74 23.88
N ILE A 670 -15.32 -29.69 23.19
CA ILE A 670 -16.41 -28.79 23.63
C ILE A 670 -17.75 -29.19 22.97
N SER A 671 -17.73 -29.84 21.80
CA SER A 671 -18.95 -30.34 21.12
C SER A 671 -19.15 -31.83 21.37
N SER A 672 -19.93 -32.17 22.39
CA SER A 672 -20.42 -33.55 22.64
C SER A 672 -21.50 -34.02 21.66
N SER A 673 -21.84 -33.19 20.66
CA SER A 673 -22.66 -33.57 19.51
C SER A 673 -21.76 -33.87 18.32
N ALA A 674 -21.47 -35.15 18.08
CA ALA A 674 -20.72 -35.60 16.91
C ALA A 674 -21.48 -35.21 15.64
N SER A 675 -21.14 -34.07 15.03
CA SER A 675 -21.58 -33.76 13.67
C SER A 675 -20.97 -34.80 12.74
N GLN A 676 -21.78 -35.55 12.00
CA GLN A 676 -21.38 -36.44 10.90
C GLN A 676 -20.75 -35.69 9.72
N SER A 677 -20.08 -34.54 9.94
CA SER A 677 -19.44 -33.79 8.87
C SER A 677 -18.20 -34.54 8.40
N ARG A 678 -18.09 -34.76 7.08
CA ARG A 678 -16.89 -35.35 6.46
C ARG A 678 -15.62 -34.61 6.91
N PRO A 679 -14.53 -35.31 7.23
CA PRO A 679 -13.30 -34.68 7.71
C PRO A 679 -12.68 -33.81 6.61
N VAL A 680 -12.21 -32.61 6.98
CA VAL A 680 -11.56 -31.65 6.05
C VAL A 680 -10.49 -32.32 5.18
N SER A 681 -9.69 -33.23 5.74
CA SER A 681 -8.65 -33.96 4.99
C SER A 681 -9.18 -34.75 3.81
N ALA A 682 -10.36 -35.37 3.93
CA ALA A 682 -10.97 -36.11 2.83
C ALA A 682 -11.46 -35.16 1.74
N ILE A 683 -12.05 -34.02 2.14
CA ILE A 683 -12.55 -33.01 1.20
C ILE A 683 -11.39 -32.33 0.45
N ILE A 684 -10.26 -32.11 1.12
CA ILE A 684 -9.01 -31.63 0.49
C ILE A 684 -8.52 -32.61 -0.58
N GLU A 685 -8.57 -33.91 -0.31
CA GLU A 685 -8.17 -34.93 -1.29
C GLU A 685 -9.17 -35.00 -2.46
N ASP A 686 -10.48 -34.93 -2.19
CA ASP A 686 -11.50 -34.85 -3.26
C ASP A 686 -11.27 -33.61 -4.14
N LEU A 687 -10.90 -32.47 -3.54
CA LEU A 687 -10.58 -31.25 -4.28
C LEU A 687 -9.32 -31.44 -5.13
N ARG A 688 -8.29 -32.09 -4.59
CA ARG A 688 -7.07 -32.45 -5.34
C ARG A 688 -7.43 -33.25 -6.59
N LEU A 689 -8.24 -34.29 -6.45
CA LEU A 689 -8.66 -35.13 -7.56
C LEU A 689 -9.49 -34.32 -8.56
N SER A 690 -10.38 -33.46 -8.08
CA SER A 690 -11.25 -32.64 -8.92
C SER A 690 -10.49 -31.63 -9.78
N VAL A 691 -9.49 -30.93 -9.23
CA VAL A 691 -8.71 -29.93 -9.98
C VAL A 691 -7.77 -30.56 -11.02
N HIS A 692 -7.42 -31.85 -10.86
CA HIS A 692 -6.63 -32.60 -11.85
C HIS A 692 -7.50 -33.42 -12.82
N SER A 693 -8.83 -33.42 -12.64
CA SER A 693 -9.74 -34.13 -13.54
C SER A 693 -9.94 -33.37 -14.84
N SER A 694 -10.23 -34.11 -15.92
CA SER A 694 -10.60 -33.56 -17.23
C SER A 694 -12.11 -33.29 -17.39
N LYS A 695 -12.85 -33.21 -16.28
CA LYS A 695 -14.30 -33.00 -16.29
C LYS A 695 -14.63 -31.59 -16.77
N ALA A 696 -15.43 -31.49 -17.83
CA ALA A 696 -15.92 -30.21 -18.35
C ALA A 696 -16.77 -29.46 -17.31
N LYS A 697 -16.60 -28.15 -17.21
CA LYS A 697 -17.25 -27.24 -16.24
C LYS A 697 -17.34 -27.88 -14.85
N ASN A 698 -16.21 -28.32 -14.32
CA ASN A 698 -16.19 -29.03 -13.04
C ASN A 698 -16.48 -28.11 -11.84
N VAL A 699 -17.76 -27.77 -11.67
CA VAL A 699 -18.26 -26.92 -10.57
C VAL A 699 -18.07 -27.55 -9.19
N GLU A 700 -17.78 -28.85 -9.13
CA GLU A 700 -17.46 -29.56 -7.89
C GLU A 700 -16.22 -28.95 -7.19
N ILE A 701 -15.26 -28.43 -7.97
CA ILE A 701 -14.11 -27.68 -7.45
C ILE A 701 -14.58 -26.53 -6.56
N LEU A 702 -15.61 -25.79 -7.00
CA LEU A 702 -16.15 -24.65 -6.27
C LEU A 702 -16.86 -25.09 -4.98
N HIS A 703 -17.64 -26.18 -5.06
CA HIS A 703 -18.38 -26.72 -3.90
C HIS A 703 -17.45 -27.25 -2.82
N LEU A 704 -16.43 -28.03 -3.21
CA LEU A 704 -15.43 -28.58 -2.30
C LEU A 704 -14.61 -27.46 -1.65
N ALA A 705 -14.13 -26.47 -2.43
CA ALA A 705 -13.40 -25.33 -1.89
C ALA A 705 -14.26 -24.47 -0.94
N ALA A 706 -15.55 -24.29 -1.25
CA ALA A 706 -16.50 -23.60 -0.37
C ALA A 706 -16.68 -24.35 0.95
N GLN A 707 -16.87 -25.67 0.90
CA GLN A 707 -17.03 -26.52 2.09
C GLN A 707 -15.77 -26.50 2.98
N ILE A 708 -14.58 -26.61 2.38
CA ILE A 708 -13.30 -26.47 3.08
C ILE A 708 -13.22 -25.10 3.75
N CYS A 709 -13.52 -24.02 3.03
CA CYS A 709 -13.47 -22.67 3.58
C CYS A 709 -14.38 -22.51 4.81
N ARG A 710 -15.61 -23.06 4.76
CA ARG A 710 -16.54 -23.02 5.90
C ARG A 710 -16.01 -23.81 7.09
N GLN A 711 -15.51 -25.03 6.87
CA GLN A 711 -14.96 -25.87 7.96
C GLN A 711 -13.68 -25.29 8.58
N LEU A 712 -12.93 -24.48 7.84
CA LEU A 712 -11.75 -23.75 8.32
C LEU A 712 -12.08 -22.36 8.92
N ASN A 713 -13.36 -22.02 9.07
CA ASN A 713 -13.83 -20.72 9.58
C ASN A 713 -13.32 -19.52 8.76
N GLY A 714 -13.15 -19.71 7.45
CA GLY A 714 -12.69 -18.69 6.50
C GLY A 714 -13.80 -17.75 6.02
N LEU A 715 -13.42 -16.81 5.16
CA LEU A 715 -14.28 -15.79 4.56
C LEU A 715 -14.72 -16.23 3.17
N ARG A 716 -16.03 -16.19 2.90
CA ARG A 716 -16.63 -16.73 1.68
C ARG A 716 -17.09 -15.63 0.74
N PHE A 717 -16.57 -15.63 -0.49
CA PHE A 717 -16.94 -14.69 -1.55
C PHE A 717 -17.42 -15.41 -2.79
N THR A 718 -18.46 -14.87 -3.44
CA THR A 718 -18.98 -15.42 -4.70
C THR A 718 -19.14 -14.31 -5.74
N SER A 719 -18.54 -14.51 -6.91
CA SER A 719 -18.45 -13.50 -7.95
C SER A 719 -18.75 -14.03 -9.34
N CYS A 720 -19.33 -13.13 -10.14
CA CYS A 720 -19.39 -13.23 -11.59
C CYS A 720 -19.27 -11.80 -12.13
N LYS A 721 -19.40 -11.59 -13.45
CA LYS A 721 -19.30 -10.25 -14.08
C LYS A 721 -20.01 -9.12 -13.31
N SER A 722 -21.19 -9.35 -12.76
CA SER A 722 -22.01 -8.31 -12.11
C SER A 722 -22.62 -8.72 -10.77
N ALA A 723 -22.28 -9.92 -10.27
CA ALA A 723 -22.86 -10.54 -9.08
C ALA A 723 -24.39 -10.55 -8.96
N LYS A 724 -25.10 -10.63 -10.08
CA LYS A 724 -26.56 -10.68 -10.11
C LYS A 724 -27.06 -12.12 -10.36
N ASP A 725 -26.99 -12.58 -11.61
CA ASP A 725 -27.67 -13.80 -12.04
C ASP A 725 -26.90 -15.08 -11.68
N ARG A 726 -25.72 -15.31 -12.29
CA ARG A 726 -24.86 -16.49 -12.02
C ARG A 726 -24.52 -16.63 -10.53
N THR A 727 -24.16 -15.52 -9.89
CA THR A 727 -23.90 -15.47 -8.45
C THR A 727 -25.12 -15.87 -7.62
N GLY A 728 -26.33 -15.43 -8.01
CA GLY A 728 -27.55 -15.88 -7.33
C GLY A 728 -27.79 -17.38 -7.47
N MET A 729 -27.49 -17.97 -8.63
CA MET A 729 -27.60 -19.41 -8.82
C MET A 729 -26.62 -20.17 -7.92
N SER A 730 -25.38 -19.73 -7.82
CA SER A 730 -24.38 -20.41 -6.99
C SER A 730 -24.67 -20.29 -5.50
N VAL A 731 -24.98 -19.08 -5.00
CA VAL A 731 -25.26 -18.86 -3.56
C VAL A 731 -26.46 -19.67 -3.10
N THR A 732 -27.58 -19.63 -3.84
CA THR A 732 -28.77 -20.41 -3.49
C THR A 732 -28.55 -21.92 -3.55
N PHE A 733 -27.68 -22.38 -4.43
CA PHE A 733 -27.30 -23.79 -4.47
C PHE A 733 -26.46 -24.18 -3.24
N GLU A 734 -25.48 -23.36 -2.87
CA GLU A 734 -24.68 -23.57 -1.66
C GLU A 734 -25.53 -23.52 -0.39
N GLU A 735 -26.51 -22.61 -0.31
CA GLU A 735 -27.51 -22.55 0.78
C GLU A 735 -28.26 -23.89 0.90
N CYS A 736 -28.82 -24.40 -0.21
CA CYS A 736 -29.50 -25.70 -0.21
C CYS A 736 -28.58 -26.87 0.12
N GLN A 737 -27.33 -26.86 -0.34
CA GLN A 737 -26.35 -27.90 0.01
C GLN A 737 -26.07 -27.93 1.51
N ILE A 738 -25.92 -26.76 2.15
CA ILE A 738 -25.76 -26.68 3.61
C ILE A 738 -26.99 -27.25 4.31
N LEU A 739 -28.21 -26.92 3.85
CA LEU A 739 -29.43 -27.46 4.45
C LEU A 739 -29.48 -29.00 4.34
N ALA A 740 -29.09 -29.56 3.20
CA ALA A 740 -29.04 -31.00 2.97
C ALA A 740 -27.96 -31.69 3.82
N ASP A 741 -26.72 -31.23 3.69
CA ASP A 741 -25.55 -31.90 4.26
C ASP A 741 -25.44 -31.68 5.78
N GLU A 742 -25.86 -30.52 6.28
CA GLU A 742 -25.62 -30.10 7.67
C GLU A 742 -26.87 -30.06 8.54
N TYR A 743 -28.07 -29.99 7.95
CA TYR A 743 -29.35 -29.87 8.67
C TYR A 743 -30.40 -30.90 8.25
N HIS A 744 -29.98 -31.93 7.49
CA HIS A 744 -30.81 -33.07 7.08
C HIS A 744 -32.10 -32.66 6.35
N LEU A 745 -32.01 -31.65 5.47
CA LEU A 745 -33.07 -31.40 4.50
C LEU A 745 -33.30 -32.68 3.68
N ALA A 746 -34.55 -33.14 3.62
CA ALA A 746 -34.90 -34.36 2.91
C ALA A 746 -34.55 -34.24 1.42
N GLU A 747 -34.00 -35.31 0.83
CA GLU A 747 -33.50 -35.27 -0.55
C GLU A 747 -34.58 -34.89 -1.58
N HIS A 748 -35.81 -35.37 -1.40
CA HIS A 748 -36.95 -35.05 -2.27
C HIS A 748 -37.40 -33.57 -2.16
N GLU A 749 -37.01 -32.88 -1.09
CA GLU A 749 -37.33 -31.46 -0.85
C GLU A 749 -36.28 -30.51 -1.44
N PHE A 750 -35.09 -31.03 -1.79
CA PHE A 750 -33.96 -30.22 -2.23
C PHE A 750 -34.31 -29.26 -3.37
N GLN A 751 -34.94 -29.77 -4.43
CA GLN A 751 -35.30 -28.97 -5.59
C GLN A 751 -36.38 -27.93 -5.25
N ARG A 752 -37.36 -28.29 -4.42
CA ARG A 752 -38.45 -27.38 -4.00
C ARG A 752 -37.90 -26.19 -3.21
N VAL A 753 -36.97 -26.44 -2.28
CA VAL A 753 -36.31 -25.38 -1.51
C VAL A 753 -35.44 -24.51 -2.43
N LEU A 754 -34.67 -25.11 -3.34
CA LEU A 754 -33.83 -24.37 -4.28
C LEU A 754 -34.65 -23.43 -5.18
N ASP A 755 -35.78 -23.93 -5.68
CA ASP A 755 -36.70 -23.14 -6.50
C ASP A 755 -37.33 -22.00 -5.69
N CYS A 756 -37.73 -22.25 -4.43
CA CYS A 756 -38.25 -21.23 -3.52
C CYS A 756 -37.23 -20.10 -3.26
N LEU A 757 -35.97 -20.45 -2.93
CA LEU A 757 -34.90 -19.45 -2.74
C LEU A 757 -34.67 -18.59 -3.99
N ARG A 758 -34.90 -19.15 -5.18
CA ARG A 758 -34.74 -18.46 -6.47
C ARG A 758 -36.00 -17.76 -6.96
N SER A 759 -37.21 -18.12 -6.52
CA SER A 759 -38.44 -17.43 -6.92
C SER A 759 -38.78 -16.27 -6.00
N GLU A 760 -38.53 -16.44 -4.70
CA GLU A 760 -39.02 -15.57 -3.62
C GLU A 760 -37.91 -15.10 -2.67
N GLY A 761 -36.70 -15.67 -2.75
CA GLY A 761 -35.60 -15.33 -1.85
C GLY A 761 -34.85 -14.03 -2.16
N CYS A 762 -33.86 -13.72 -1.32
CA CYS A 762 -33.09 -12.47 -1.34
C CYS A 762 -32.44 -12.13 -2.70
N ARG A 763 -32.09 -13.14 -3.49
CA ARG A 763 -31.46 -12.95 -4.81
C ARG A 763 -32.41 -12.34 -5.84
N ARG A 764 -33.72 -12.45 -5.62
CA ARG A 764 -34.75 -11.80 -6.46
C ARG A 764 -34.86 -10.32 -6.16
N GLU A 765 -34.79 -9.94 -4.89
CA GLU A 765 -34.67 -8.55 -4.46
C GLU A 765 -33.36 -7.92 -4.93
N ASN A 766 -32.25 -8.69 -4.95
CA ASN A 766 -31.01 -8.21 -5.56
C ASN A 766 -31.19 -7.87 -7.04
N ALA A 767 -31.91 -8.67 -7.82
CA ALA A 767 -32.21 -8.34 -9.22
C ALA A 767 -33.02 -7.04 -9.33
N LEU A 768 -34.05 -6.86 -8.51
CA LEU A 768 -34.83 -5.62 -8.44
C LEU A 768 -33.96 -4.41 -8.14
N LYS A 769 -33.13 -4.47 -7.10
CA LYS A 769 -32.22 -3.36 -6.72
C LYS A 769 -31.22 -3.00 -7.83
N ASN A 770 -30.88 -3.96 -8.69
CA ASN A 770 -29.87 -3.78 -9.73
C ASN A 770 -30.43 -3.25 -11.05
N ILE A 771 -31.59 -3.74 -11.48
CA ILE A 771 -32.16 -3.47 -12.81
C ILE A 771 -33.64 -3.04 -12.78
N GLY A 772 -34.21 -2.80 -11.61
CA GLY A 772 -35.62 -2.39 -11.46
C GLY A 772 -36.63 -3.50 -11.68
N ILE A 773 -36.19 -4.75 -11.91
CA ILE A 773 -37.07 -5.88 -12.21
C ILE A 773 -36.66 -7.09 -11.37
N LYS A 774 -37.65 -7.71 -10.70
CA LYS A 774 -37.52 -9.06 -10.12
C LYS A 774 -37.51 -10.10 -11.25
N LYS A 775 -36.46 -10.14 -12.08
CA LYS A 775 -36.21 -11.18 -13.10
C LYS A 775 -34.72 -11.40 -13.28
N TYR A 776 -34.31 -12.66 -13.38
CA TYR A 776 -32.96 -13.00 -13.82
C TYR A 776 -32.83 -12.77 -15.32
N ALA A 777 -31.70 -12.22 -15.74
CA ALA A 777 -31.42 -11.90 -17.14
C ALA A 777 -30.81 -13.11 -17.87
N PHE A 778 -31.62 -14.15 -18.08
CA PHE A 778 -31.26 -15.33 -18.87
C PHE A 778 -32.25 -15.54 -20.02
N ASN A 779 -31.76 -16.01 -21.16
CA ASN A 779 -32.59 -16.59 -22.22
C ASN A 779 -32.67 -18.11 -22.04
N SER A 780 -33.82 -18.71 -22.33
CA SER A 780 -34.04 -20.17 -22.34
C SER A 780 -32.95 -20.94 -23.10
N ILE A 781 -32.47 -20.41 -24.23
CA ILE A 781 -31.40 -21.05 -25.02
C ILE A 781 -30.07 -21.04 -24.25
N GLN A 782 -29.73 -19.94 -23.57
CA GLN A 782 -28.50 -19.84 -22.77
C GLN A 782 -28.50 -20.87 -21.63
N LEU A 783 -29.65 -21.11 -21.01
CA LEU A 783 -29.78 -22.05 -19.90
C LEU A 783 -29.46 -23.51 -20.29
N LEU A 784 -29.50 -23.86 -21.58
CA LEU A 784 -29.08 -25.19 -22.05
C LEU A 784 -27.58 -25.43 -21.76
N ALA A 785 -26.76 -24.38 -21.78
CA ALA A 785 -25.33 -24.48 -21.49
C ALA A 785 -25.01 -24.58 -19.99
N TYR A 786 -25.98 -24.28 -19.11
CA TYR A 786 -25.79 -24.26 -17.66
C TYR A 786 -25.90 -25.67 -17.04
N PRO A 787 -25.09 -25.99 -16.00
CA PRO A 787 -25.31 -27.17 -15.19
C PRO A 787 -26.73 -27.18 -14.59
N LYS A 788 -27.33 -28.37 -14.44
CA LYS A 788 -28.75 -28.54 -14.03
C LYS A 788 -29.12 -27.71 -12.80
N PHE A 789 -28.33 -27.83 -11.72
CA PHE A 789 -28.59 -27.13 -10.46
C PHE A 789 -28.33 -25.62 -10.51
N TYR A 790 -27.72 -25.10 -11.57
CA TYR A 790 -27.47 -23.66 -11.76
C TYR A 790 -28.54 -22.97 -12.62
N ARG A 791 -29.63 -23.67 -12.96
CA ARG A 791 -30.73 -23.11 -13.76
C ARG A 791 -31.80 -22.51 -12.85
N PRO A 792 -32.30 -21.30 -13.12
CA PRO A 792 -33.42 -20.72 -12.39
C PRO A 792 -34.74 -21.43 -12.74
N PRO A 793 -35.74 -21.45 -11.83
CA PRO A 793 -37.04 -22.03 -12.13
C PRO A 793 -37.81 -21.22 -13.19
N PRO A 794 -38.67 -21.87 -13.99
CA PRO A 794 -39.52 -21.19 -14.98
C PRO A 794 -40.30 -20.00 -14.40
N GLY A 795 -40.51 -18.95 -15.21
CA GLY A 795 -41.21 -17.72 -14.79
C GLY A 795 -40.34 -16.72 -14.02
N THR A 796 -39.16 -17.10 -13.54
CA THR A 796 -38.26 -16.21 -12.79
C THR A 796 -37.19 -15.51 -13.63
N TYR A 797 -37.06 -15.88 -14.90
CA TYR A 797 -36.06 -15.35 -15.84
C TYR A 797 -36.70 -14.85 -17.14
N GLY A 798 -35.97 -14.05 -17.91
CA GLY A 798 -36.37 -13.61 -19.25
C GLY A 798 -35.40 -12.57 -19.83
N SER A 799 -35.63 -12.15 -21.08
CA SER A 799 -34.90 -11.05 -21.69
C SER A 799 -35.27 -9.75 -20.97
N ALA A 800 -34.45 -9.34 -20.01
CA ALA A 800 -34.48 -7.96 -19.56
C ALA A 800 -33.96 -7.09 -20.72
N LEU A 801 -34.78 -6.17 -21.23
CA LEU A 801 -34.29 -5.02 -21.97
C LEU A 801 -33.29 -4.30 -21.03
N THR A 802 -31.99 -4.44 -21.29
CA THR A 802 -30.91 -3.72 -20.59
C THR A 802 -30.13 -2.92 -21.58
#